data_AF-A0A5N5WLA2-F1
#
_entry.id   AF-A0A5N5WLA2-F1
#
_cell.length_a   1.000
_cell.length_b   1.000
_cell.length_c   1.000
_cell.angle_alpha   90.00
_cell.angle_beta   90.00
_cell.angle_gamma   90.00
#
_symmetry.space_group_name_H-M   'P 1'
#
loop_
_entity.id
_entity.type
_entity.pdbx_description
1 polymer ?
#
loop_
_entity_poly.entity_id
_entity_poly.type
_entity_poly.pdbx_seq_one_letter_code
_entity_poly.pdbx_strand_id
1 'polypeptide(L)'
;MAAQASEDLRKLDLNGQGAVTKADAPTAGQAEAGEAEDDSDDDADDGNAAPEGAANGAAKKKKKRKSKKKKKGGAKVQSEPPRVPLSQLFPNNQFPEGEIVEYKNENSYRTTNEEKRYLDRMNNDFLQEYRHGAEVHRQVRQYAQKNIKPGQTLTEIAEGIEDAVRALTGHQGLEEGDNLKGGMGFPCGLSINHCAAHYTPNAGNKMVLQQGDVMKVDFGAHINGRIVDSAFTVAFDPVYDPLLEAVKDATNTGIREAGIDVRMSDIGAAIQEAMESYEVEINGTMHPVKCIRNLNGHNIDQHIIHGGKSVPIVKGGDQTKMEEGEVFAIETFGSTGKGYVREDMETSHYALDPNAASVPLRLSSAKNLLNVINKNFGTLPFCRRYLDRLGQEKYLLGLNNLVSSGIVQDYPPLCDIKGSYTAQYEHNKSLGANDEQQSVRIPPPESSAVEDHFFWTYTEEPHRSRRQAIIKAHPEVTKLCGPEPLTKYVVFGVVSLQICCAYLLRDTSMLSWRFFATAYLIGATANQNLFLAIHEISHNLAFRSPMGNRLLAIFANLPIGLPYSAAFRPYHLTHHKSLGVTGLDTDLPTAVEAFLLDSLLGKTFFCTFQILFYAVRPMFIYSPPITYIHALNLAVQLSFDYALTKFCGGSLQPFYYLILSSFLAGSLHPCAGHFIAEHYFFSQVDHGTESITEQKTKSAEKKQPHPLDSLPPPETYSYYGPLNCFTYNVGLHNEHHDFPAIPWTRLHALHRIASEFYEPLPCHHSWVWVIWTFILDKNVGMWCRVKRAQGGRIVGGGGKSGRSGESISAESAGQEENNDGWKESELQG
;
A
#
# COMPACT_ATOMS: atom_id res chain seq x y z
N MET A 1 -37.81 28.56 -26.93
CA MET A 1 -37.07 28.53 -28.20
C MET A 1 -36.70 27.07 -28.44
N ALA A 2 -37.14 26.47 -29.54
CA ALA A 2 -36.95 25.04 -29.82
C ALA A 2 -36.41 24.84 -31.24
N ALA A 3 -35.91 23.62 -31.51
CA ALA A 3 -35.42 23.16 -32.82
C ALA A 3 -34.17 23.87 -33.38
N GLN A 4 -33.00 23.65 -32.76
CA GLN A 4 -31.68 23.75 -33.43
C GLN A 4 -30.57 23.04 -32.63
N ALA A 5 -30.63 21.70 -32.52
CA ALA A 5 -29.63 20.90 -31.80
C ALA A 5 -29.53 19.40 -32.23
N SER A 6 -30.09 19.01 -33.38
CA SER A 6 -30.44 17.60 -33.67
C SER A 6 -29.79 16.99 -34.93
N GLU A 7 -28.71 17.57 -35.48
CA GLU A 7 -28.06 17.05 -36.70
C GLU A 7 -26.63 16.51 -36.48
N ASP A 8 -25.84 17.06 -35.55
CA ASP A 8 -24.43 16.63 -35.36
C ASP A 8 -24.27 15.25 -34.71
N LEU A 9 -25.29 14.76 -33.99
CA LEU A 9 -25.29 13.43 -33.35
C LEU A 9 -25.41 12.24 -34.33
N ARG A 10 -25.52 12.48 -35.64
CA ARG A 10 -25.69 11.42 -36.67
C ARG A 10 -24.45 11.10 -37.51
N LYS A 11 -23.25 11.50 -37.07
CA LYS A 11 -21.98 11.30 -37.82
C LYS A 11 -20.82 10.69 -37.03
N LEU A 12 -21.12 9.82 -36.07
CA LEU A 12 -20.11 8.95 -35.43
C LEU A 12 -20.19 7.54 -36.02
N ASP A 13 -19.42 7.30 -37.08
CA ASP A 13 -19.19 5.96 -37.63
C ASP A 13 -18.17 5.21 -36.76
N LEU A 14 -18.56 4.03 -36.27
CA LEU A 14 -17.76 3.19 -35.38
C LEU A 14 -16.92 2.12 -36.12
N ASN A 15 -16.81 2.17 -37.46
CA ASN A 15 -16.00 1.23 -38.26
C ASN A 15 -14.78 1.88 -38.93
N GLY A 16 -13.80 2.28 -38.12
CA GLY A 16 -12.56 2.93 -38.57
C GLY A 16 -11.55 2.04 -39.33
N GLN A 17 -11.90 1.53 -40.52
CA GLN A 17 -10.90 1.02 -41.48
C GLN A 17 -10.28 2.17 -42.30
N GLY A 18 -9.27 2.83 -41.72
CA GLY A 18 -8.55 3.93 -42.38
C GLY A 18 -7.65 3.44 -43.53
N ALA A 19 -8.00 3.80 -44.77
CA ALA A 19 -7.19 3.51 -45.95
C ALA A 19 -5.94 4.41 -46.06
N VAL A 20 -4.82 3.85 -46.51
CA VAL A 20 -3.55 4.57 -46.66
C VAL A 20 -3.52 5.35 -47.98
N THR A 21 -3.44 6.68 -47.89
CA THR A 21 -3.11 7.56 -49.03
C THR A 21 -1.59 7.70 -49.20
N LYS A 22 -1.13 7.81 -50.45
CA LYS A 22 0.28 8.03 -50.79
C LYS A 22 0.60 9.52 -50.84
N ALA A 23 1.82 9.89 -50.43
CA ALA A 23 2.54 11.03 -50.97
C ALA A 23 4.05 10.71 -51.04
N ASP A 24 4.60 10.85 -52.24
CA ASP A 24 5.97 11.18 -52.67
C ASP A 24 7.22 10.59 -51.98
N ALA A 25 8.12 10.10 -52.83
CA ALA A 25 9.48 9.67 -52.49
C ALA A 25 10.52 10.44 -53.32
N PRO A 26 11.69 10.80 -52.76
CA PRO A 26 12.83 11.25 -53.55
C PRO A 26 13.51 10.09 -54.29
N THR A 27 14.03 10.35 -55.48
CA THR A 27 14.76 9.38 -56.31
C THR A 27 16.22 9.20 -55.87
N ALA A 28 16.75 7.99 -56.08
CA ALA A 28 18.19 7.73 -56.19
C ALA A 28 18.41 6.69 -57.31
N GLY A 29 19.44 6.91 -58.14
CA GLY A 29 19.67 6.14 -59.38
C GLY A 29 20.62 4.95 -59.26
N GLN A 30 20.88 4.29 -60.38
CA GLN A 30 21.77 3.13 -60.51
C GLN A 30 23.24 3.55 -60.76
N ALA A 31 24.18 2.85 -60.13
CA ALA A 31 25.58 2.62 -60.54
C ALA A 31 26.33 1.92 -59.38
N GLU A 32 27.42 1.16 -59.55
CA GLU A 32 27.77 0.14 -60.56
C GLU A 32 28.86 -0.78 -59.92
N ALA A 33 29.70 -1.49 -60.68
CA ALA A 33 30.62 -2.52 -60.15
C ALA A 33 32.08 -2.06 -59.90
N GLY A 34 32.84 -2.90 -59.17
CA GLY A 34 34.28 -2.80 -58.83
C GLY A 34 34.51 -3.41 -57.43
N GLU A 35 35.33 -4.45 -57.16
CA GLU A 35 36.73 -4.77 -57.57
C GLU A 35 37.77 -3.79 -57.00
N ALA A 36 38.88 -4.22 -56.37
CA ALA A 36 39.30 -5.53 -55.85
C ALA A 36 40.49 -5.37 -54.85
N GLU A 37 40.81 -6.43 -54.09
CA GLU A 37 42.15 -6.79 -53.52
C GLU A 37 42.87 -5.83 -52.50
N ASP A 38 43.72 -6.29 -51.56
CA ASP A 38 43.89 -7.65 -50.97
C ASP A 38 43.91 -7.65 -49.40
N ASP A 39 44.95 -7.91 -48.56
CA ASP A 39 46.39 -8.23 -48.68
C ASP A 39 46.96 -8.84 -47.34
N SER A 40 48.18 -9.43 -47.39
CA SER A 40 49.24 -9.80 -46.39
C SER A 40 49.04 -9.72 -44.84
N ASP A 41 49.71 -10.50 -43.94
CA ASP A 41 50.52 -11.75 -44.03
C ASP A 41 50.83 -12.40 -42.64
N ASP A 42 51.52 -13.56 -42.68
CA ASP A 42 52.45 -14.21 -41.70
C ASP A 42 51.99 -14.90 -40.37
N ASP A 43 52.03 -16.26 -40.41
CA ASP A 43 52.90 -17.21 -39.65
C ASP A 43 53.10 -17.16 -38.11
N ALA A 44 53.52 -18.23 -37.37
CA ALA A 44 53.64 -19.72 -37.45
C ALA A 44 54.58 -20.16 -36.28
N ASP A 45 54.75 -21.43 -35.82
CA ASP A 45 54.00 -22.70 -36.04
C ASP A 45 53.41 -23.22 -34.69
N ASP A 46 53.77 -24.31 -33.96
CA ASP A 46 54.70 -25.47 -34.01
C ASP A 46 54.11 -26.60 -33.10
N GLY A 47 54.69 -27.82 -33.06
CA GLY A 47 54.78 -28.55 -31.78
C GLY A 47 54.30 -30.02 -31.65
N ASN A 48 54.11 -30.75 -32.76
CA ASN A 48 54.14 -32.22 -32.96
C ASN A 48 53.75 -33.26 -31.83
N ALA A 49 53.12 -34.37 -32.28
CA ALA A 49 53.11 -35.74 -31.72
C ALA A 49 52.21 -36.15 -30.52
N ALA A 50 51.91 -37.45 -30.47
CA ALA A 50 51.20 -38.22 -29.43
C ALA A 50 51.94 -39.57 -29.20
N PRO A 51 51.65 -40.38 -28.15
CA PRO A 51 50.52 -41.33 -28.25
C PRO A 51 49.82 -41.75 -26.91
N GLU A 52 48.77 -42.57 -27.07
CA GLU A 52 48.15 -43.60 -26.19
C GLU A 52 48.27 -43.57 -24.64
N GLY A 53 47.12 -43.77 -23.97
CA GLY A 53 47.01 -44.09 -22.53
C GLY A 53 45.54 -44.12 -22.06
N ALA A 54 45.19 -44.94 -21.05
CA ALA A 54 43.78 -45.20 -20.69
C ALA A 54 43.43 -44.92 -19.20
N ALA A 55 42.12 -44.74 -18.97
CA ALA A 55 41.36 -44.75 -17.70
C ALA A 55 41.24 -43.47 -16.83
N ASN A 56 39.98 -43.13 -16.53
CA ASN A 56 39.41 -42.41 -15.37
C ASN A 56 39.93 -41.00 -14.96
N GLY A 57 39.10 -39.96 -15.14
CA GLY A 57 39.40 -38.63 -14.55
C GLY A 57 38.43 -37.44 -14.80
N ALA A 58 37.16 -37.53 -14.35
CA ALA A 58 36.29 -36.37 -14.04
C ALA A 58 35.94 -35.30 -15.13
N ALA A 59 35.21 -34.26 -14.70
CA ALA A 59 34.95 -32.94 -15.33
C ALA A 59 34.37 -32.85 -16.78
N LYS A 60 33.03 -32.71 -16.91
CA LYS A 60 32.34 -32.24 -18.13
C LYS A 60 32.32 -30.70 -18.25
N LYS A 61 32.67 -30.15 -19.43
CA LYS A 61 32.23 -28.88 -20.10
C LYS A 61 33.18 -28.62 -21.30
N LYS A 62 32.86 -27.96 -22.42
CA LYS A 62 31.65 -27.34 -23.01
C LYS A 62 31.78 -27.52 -24.55
N LYS A 63 30.75 -27.97 -25.29
CA LYS A 63 30.74 -27.89 -26.77
C LYS A 63 29.72 -26.83 -27.20
N LYS A 64 30.17 -25.76 -27.88
CA LYS A 64 29.31 -24.65 -28.34
C LYS A 64 28.21 -25.19 -29.27
N ARG A 65 26.94 -24.94 -28.95
CA ARG A 65 25.80 -25.17 -29.85
C ARG A 65 25.42 -23.82 -30.48
N LYS A 66 25.12 -23.79 -31.79
CA LYS A 66 24.78 -22.56 -32.53
C LYS A 66 23.62 -21.82 -31.85
N SER A 67 23.70 -20.49 -31.77
CA SER A 67 22.62 -19.64 -31.29
C SER A 67 21.41 -19.73 -32.23
N LYS A 68 20.25 -20.16 -31.71
CA LYS A 68 18.98 -19.86 -32.37
C LYS A 68 18.79 -18.34 -32.30
N LYS A 69 18.51 -17.68 -33.44
CA LYS A 69 18.04 -16.28 -33.44
C LYS A 69 16.83 -16.20 -32.50
N LYS A 70 16.94 -15.40 -31.44
CA LYS A 70 15.83 -15.08 -30.54
C LYS A 70 14.82 -14.30 -31.39
N LYS A 71 13.69 -14.91 -31.78
CA LYS A 71 12.58 -14.15 -32.37
C LYS A 71 12.27 -13.02 -31.39
N LYS A 72 12.14 -11.78 -31.87
CA LYS A 72 11.39 -10.77 -31.11
C LYS A 72 10.00 -11.37 -30.88
N GLY A 73 9.60 -11.52 -29.62
CA GLY A 73 8.20 -11.80 -29.33
C GLY A 73 7.38 -10.62 -29.82
N GLY A 74 6.27 -10.88 -30.52
CA GLY A 74 5.23 -9.86 -30.64
C GLY A 74 4.64 -9.57 -29.25
N ALA A 75 3.84 -8.50 -29.16
CA ALA A 75 2.98 -8.33 -28.00
C ALA A 75 2.15 -9.61 -27.79
N LYS A 76 1.97 -10.04 -26.54
CA LYS A 76 0.96 -11.05 -26.23
C LYS A 76 -0.40 -10.43 -26.51
N VAL A 77 -1.29 -11.21 -27.09
CA VAL A 77 -2.68 -10.82 -27.37
C VAL A 77 -3.58 -11.72 -26.52
N GLN A 78 -4.73 -11.20 -26.09
CA GLN A 78 -5.74 -11.98 -25.40
C GLN A 78 -6.24 -13.14 -26.29
N SER A 79 -6.64 -14.26 -25.68
CA SER A 79 -7.24 -15.40 -26.38
C SER A 79 -8.75 -15.22 -26.60
N GLU A 80 -9.35 -16.07 -27.44
CA GLU A 80 -10.80 -16.23 -27.49
C GLU A 80 -11.16 -17.71 -27.23
N PRO A 81 -11.87 -18.05 -26.15
CA PRO A 81 -12.32 -17.16 -25.06
C PRO A 81 -11.14 -16.52 -24.29
N PRO A 82 -11.34 -15.36 -23.65
CA PRO A 82 -10.30 -14.68 -22.88
C PRO A 82 -9.86 -15.53 -21.69
N ARG A 83 -8.58 -15.92 -21.69
CA ARG A 83 -7.93 -16.82 -20.71
C ARG A 83 -6.46 -16.49 -20.45
N VAL A 84 -5.93 -15.38 -21.00
CA VAL A 84 -4.58 -14.87 -20.70
C VAL A 84 -4.68 -13.88 -19.52
N PRO A 85 -3.99 -14.11 -18.39
CA PRO A 85 -3.96 -13.17 -17.28
C PRO A 85 -3.44 -11.79 -17.70
N LEU A 86 -4.06 -10.73 -17.21
CA LEU A 86 -3.72 -9.36 -17.63
C LEU A 86 -2.30 -8.95 -17.21
N SER A 87 -1.77 -9.50 -16.11
CA SER A 87 -0.35 -9.38 -15.73
C SER A 87 0.63 -9.92 -16.79
N GLN A 88 0.17 -10.73 -17.75
CA GLN A 88 0.96 -11.14 -18.91
C GLN A 88 0.83 -10.20 -20.12
N LEU A 89 -0.24 -9.42 -20.20
CA LEU A 89 -0.47 -8.41 -21.26
C LEU A 89 0.14 -7.05 -20.86
N PHE A 90 0.05 -6.70 -19.58
CA PHE A 90 0.55 -5.48 -18.93
C PHE A 90 1.66 -5.84 -17.91
N PRO A 91 2.85 -6.30 -18.34
CA PRO A 91 3.91 -6.83 -17.46
C PRO A 91 4.63 -5.77 -16.60
N ASN A 92 4.17 -4.53 -16.66
CA ASN A 92 4.59 -3.38 -15.86
C ASN A 92 3.52 -2.96 -14.81
N ASN A 93 2.42 -3.71 -14.68
CA ASN A 93 1.28 -3.41 -13.81
C ASN A 93 0.64 -2.02 -14.04
N GLN A 94 0.75 -1.47 -15.26
CA GLN A 94 0.05 -0.25 -15.66
C GLN A 94 -1.13 -0.62 -16.56
N PHE A 95 -2.35 -0.42 -16.06
CA PHE A 95 -3.58 -0.81 -16.74
C PHE A 95 -4.27 0.43 -17.36
N PRO A 96 -5.07 0.26 -18.43
CA PRO A 96 -5.68 1.39 -19.13
C PRO A 96 -6.62 2.19 -18.21
N GLU A 97 -6.46 3.51 -18.23
CA GLU A 97 -7.29 4.45 -17.46
C GLU A 97 -8.76 4.39 -17.90
N GLY A 98 -9.67 4.83 -17.04
CA GLY A 98 -11.07 5.02 -17.39
C GLY A 98 -11.29 6.33 -18.16
N GLU A 99 -12.56 6.67 -18.39
CA GLU A 99 -12.92 8.03 -18.78
C GLU A 99 -12.68 8.99 -17.61
N ILE A 100 -11.96 10.09 -17.86
CA ILE A 100 -11.70 11.14 -16.87
C ILE A 100 -12.61 12.31 -17.21
N VAL A 101 -13.53 12.63 -16.30
CA VAL A 101 -14.53 13.70 -16.46
C VAL A 101 -14.22 14.81 -15.47
N GLU A 102 -14.14 16.06 -15.95
CA GLU A 102 -13.87 17.22 -15.09
C GLU A 102 -15.07 17.53 -14.17
N TYR A 103 -14.80 17.88 -12.91
CA TYR A 103 -15.81 18.36 -11.99
C TYR A 103 -16.34 19.75 -12.39
N LYS A 104 -17.64 20.00 -12.19
CA LYS A 104 -18.33 21.22 -12.64
C LYS A 104 -18.33 22.35 -11.61
N ASN A 105 -18.73 23.53 -12.07
CA ASN A 105 -19.15 24.68 -11.25
C ASN A 105 -18.05 25.12 -10.27
N GLU A 106 -18.42 25.45 -9.04
CA GLU A 106 -17.50 25.77 -7.94
C GLU A 106 -16.46 24.68 -7.71
N ASN A 107 -16.73 23.42 -8.08
CA ASN A 107 -15.80 22.30 -7.97
C ASN A 107 -14.89 22.10 -9.20
N SER A 108 -14.67 23.12 -10.05
CA SER A 108 -13.80 23.01 -11.24
C SER A 108 -12.31 23.41 -11.03
N TYR A 109 -12.00 24.29 -10.07
CA TYR A 109 -10.60 24.62 -9.66
C TYR A 109 -9.82 23.36 -9.28
N ARG A 110 -10.54 22.39 -8.71
CA ARG A 110 -10.16 21.02 -8.44
C ARG A 110 -9.23 20.48 -9.55
N THR A 111 -9.68 20.45 -10.80
CA THR A 111 -8.97 19.88 -11.96
C THR A 111 -7.66 20.59 -12.31
N THR A 112 -7.52 21.88 -11.95
CA THR A 112 -6.34 22.69 -12.32
C THR A 112 -5.34 22.87 -11.19
N ASN A 113 -5.70 22.55 -9.94
CA ASN A 113 -4.83 22.68 -8.77
C ASN A 113 -3.71 21.60 -8.75
N GLU A 114 -2.45 22.04 -8.73
CA GLU A 114 -1.28 21.17 -8.85
C GLU A 114 -1.06 20.26 -7.63
N GLU A 115 -1.36 20.74 -6.42
CA GLU A 115 -1.31 19.96 -5.17
C GLU A 115 -2.25 18.75 -5.24
N LYS A 116 -3.38 18.92 -5.92
CA LYS A 116 -4.50 18.01 -5.85
C LYS A 116 -4.37 16.91 -6.88
N ARG A 117 -4.01 17.33 -8.10
CA ARG A 117 -3.39 16.44 -9.11
C ARG A 117 -2.16 15.70 -8.58
N TYR A 118 -1.48 16.17 -7.52
CA TYR A 118 -0.38 15.43 -6.87
C TYR A 118 -0.90 14.36 -5.89
N LEU A 119 -1.94 14.64 -5.09
CA LEU A 119 -2.66 13.62 -4.31
C LEU A 119 -3.22 12.50 -5.19
N ASP A 120 -3.84 12.85 -6.32
CA ASP A 120 -4.33 11.87 -7.31
C ASP A 120 -3.20 10.99 -7.90
N ARG A 121 -1.97 11.53 -7.97
CA ARG A 121 -0.76 10.77 -8.36
C ARG A 121 -0.19 9.90 -7.24
N MET A 122 -0.45 10.21 -5.97
CA MET A 122 -0.07 9.38 -4.83
C MET A 122 -0.96 8.15 -4.70
N ASN A 123 -2.25 8.26 -5.01
CA ASN A 123 -3.22 7.15 -5.01
C ASN A 123 -3.05 6.18 -6.20
N ASN A 124 -1.87 6.12 -6.82
CA ASN A 124 -1.64 5.35 -8.04
C ASN A 124 -1.92 3.86 -7.84
N ASP A 125 -1.38 3.22 -6.80
CA ASP A 125 -1.55 1.78 -6.57
C ASP A 125 -3.03 1.40 -6.36
N PHE A 126 -3.75 2.17 -5.55
CA PHE A 126 -5.22 2.07 -5.37
C PHE A 126 -5.95 2.18 -6.73
N LEU A 127 -5.59 3.17 -7.55
CA LEU A 127 -6.17 3.33 -8.88
C LEU A 127 -5.75 2.21 -9.84
N GLN A 128 -4.54 1.66 -9.77
CA GLN A 128 -4.10 0.54 -10.61
C GLN A 128 -4.85 -0.76 -10.27
N GLU A 129 -5.18 -1.00 -9.00
CA GLU A 129 -6.02 -2.15 -8.60
C GLU A 129 -7.43 -2.05 -9.23
N TYR A 130 -8.07 -0.88 -9.15
CA TYR A 130 -9.34 -0.62 -9.84
C TYR A 130 -9.20 -0.66 -11.37
N ARG A 131 -8.13 -0.11 -11.96
CA ARG A 131 -7.89 -0.16 -13.42
C ARG A 131 -7.62 -1.59 -13.90
N HIS A 132 -6.99 -2.43 -13.09
CA HIS A 132 -6.79 -3.86 -13.35
C HIS A 132 -8.14 -4.58 -13.36
N GLY A 133 -8.95 -4.43 -12.31
CA GLY A 133 -10.31 -4.97 -12.24
C GLY A 133 -11.20 -4.49 -13.39
N ALA A 134 -11.11 -3.21 -13.75
CA ALA A 134 -11.86 -2.61 -14.85
C ALA A 134 -11.40 -3.12 -16.22
N GLU A 135 -10.11 -3.40 -16.42
CA GLU A 135 -9.64 -4.01 -17.66
C GLU A 135 -10.04 -5.48 -17.76
N VAL A 136 -10.08 -6.23 -16.64
CA VAL A 136 -10.70 -7.57 -16.62
C VAL A 136 -12.16 -7.44 -17.04
N HIS A 137 -12.92 -6.56 -16.38
CA HIS A 137 -14.33 -6.34 -16.65
C HIS A 137 -14.57 -5.95 -18.13
N ARG A 138 -13.80 -5.00 -18.68
CA ARG A 138 -13.91 -4.57 -20.09
C ARG A 138 -13.70 -5.74 -21.07
N GLN A 139 -12.65 -6.55 -20.90
CA GLN A 139 -12.38 -7.68 -21.80
C GLN A 139 -13.42 -8.80 -21.66
N VAL A 140 -13.87 -9.10 -20.44
CA VAL A 140 -14.92 -10.10 -20.19
C VAL A 140 -16.27 -9.61 -20.73
N ARG A 141 -16.62 -8.32 -20.56
CA ARG A 141 -17.85 -7.72 -21.09
C ARG A 141 -17.90 -7.76 -22.61
N GLN A 142 -16.79 -7.45 -23.29
CA GLN A 142 -16.69 -7.57 -24.76
C GLN A 142 -16.87 -9.02 -25.22
N TYR A 143 -16.26 -9.99 -24.52
CA TYR A 143 -16.47 -11.42 -24.78
C TYR A 143 -17.94 -11.83 -24.58
N ALA A 144 -18.57 -11.40 -23.47
CA ALA A 144 -19.98 -11.67 -23.17
C ALA A 144 -20.93 -11.09 -24.23
N GLN A 145 -20.80 -9.80 -24.56
CA GLN A 145 -21.59 -9.12 -25.59
C GLN A 145 -21.48 -9.82 -26.96
N LYS A 146 -20.29 -10.31 -27.31
CA LYS A 146 -20.07 -11.09 -28.54
C LYS A 146 -20.70 -12.48 -28.48
N ASN A 147 -20.57 -13.21 -27.37
CA ASN A 147 -20.83 -14.65 -27.30
C ASN A 147 -22.21 -15.03 -26.74
N ILE A 148 -22.85 -14.20 -25.90
CA ILE A 148 -24.21 -14.49 -25.36
C ILE A 148 -25.23 -14.49 -26.50
N LYS A 149 -26.01 -15.57 -26.64
CA LYS A 149 -27.05 -15.76 -27.67
C LYS A 149 -28.24 -16.57 -27.12
N PRO A 150 -29.45 -16.42 -27.70
CA PRO A 150 -30.58 -17.29 -27.37
C PRO A 150 -30.25 -18.77 -27.61
N GLY A 151 -30.84 -19.65 -26.79
CA GLY A 151 -30.60 -21.09 -26.81
C GLY A 151 -29.50 -21.59 -25.86
N GLN A 152 -28.68 -20.69 -25.30
CA GLN A 152 -27.77 -21.03 -24.20
C GLN A 152 -28.51 -21.11 -22.87
N THR A 153 -28.08 -22.01 -21.98
CA THR A 153 -28.49 -21.98 -20.57
C THR A 153 -27.83 -20.81 -19.85
N LEU A 154 -28.49 -20.29 -18.81
CA LEU A 154 -27.91 -19.23 -17.98
C LEU A 154 -26.67 -19.73 -17.21
N THR A 155 -26.58 -21.03 -16.93
CA THR A 155 -25.40 -21.65 -16.30
C THR A 155 -24.17 -21.55 -17.21
N GLU A 156 -24.31 -21.90 -18.49
CA GLU A 156 -23.22 -21.77 -19.48
C GLU A 156 -22.74 -20.31 -19.66
N ILE A 157 -23.68 -19.36 -19.58
CA ILE A 157 -23.36 -17.92 -19.66
C ILE A 157 -22.59 -17.48 -18.40
N ALA A 158 -23.08 -17.81 -17.20
CA ALA A 158 -22.44 -17.45 -15.95
C ALA A 158 -21.03 -18.06 -15.83
N GLU A 159 -20.90 -19.36 -16.06
CA GLU A 159 -19.60 -20.05 -15.99
C GLU A 159 -18.62 -19.53 -17.05
N GLY A 160 -19.10 -19.21 -18.26
CA GLY A 160 -18.30 -18.61 -19.32
C GLY A 160 -17.70 -17.25 -18.97
N ILE A 161 -18.49 -16.38 -18.31
CA ILE A 161 -18.08 -15.07 -17.78
C ILE A 161 -17.12 -15.24 -16.60
N GLU A 162 -17.50 -16.04 -15.61
CA GLU A 162 -16.75 -16.16 -14.37
C GLU A 162 -15.37 -16.79 -14.58
N ASP A 163 -15.26 -17.83 -15.40
CA ASP A 163 -13.97 -18.42 -15.75
C ASP A 163 -13.11 -17.49 -16.60
N ALA A 164 -13.70 -16.50 -17.28
CA ALA A 164 -12.95 -15.44 -17.92
C ALA A 164 -12.38 -14.47 -16.89
N VAL A 165 -13.17 -14.01 -15.91
CA VAL A 165 -12.69 -13.14 -14.81
C VAL A 165 -11.57 -13.84 -14.04
N ARG A 166 -11.80 -15.08 -13.57
CA ARG A 166 -10.80 -15.90 -12.85
C ARG A 166 -9.50 -16.10 -13.64
N ALA A 167 -9.59 -16.27 -14.96
CA ALA A 167 -8.41 -16.43 -15.81
C ALA A 167 -7.68 -15.11 -16.10
N LEU A 168 -8.39 -13.97 -16.15
CA LEU A 168 -7.81 -12.66 -16.45
C LEU A 168 -7.21 -11.96 -15.22
N THR A 169 -7.83 -12.10 -14.05
CA THR A 169 -7.17 -11.73 -12.76
C THR A 169 -5.97 -12.63 -12.47
N GLY A 170 -6.02 -13.88 -12.93
CA GLY A 170 -5.03 -14.92 -12.62
C GLY A 170 -5.34 -15.72 -11.35
N HIS A 171 -6.43 -15.39 -10.65
CA HIS A 171 -6.87 -16.03 -9.42
C HIS A 171 -8.03 -16.98 -9.71
N GLN A 172 -7.83 -18.26 -9.40
CA GLN A 172 -8.75 -19.33 -9.76
C GLN A 172 -9.77 -19.64 -8.66
N GLY A 173 -9.56 -19.17 -7.43
CA GLY A 173 -10.54 -19.33 -6.35
C GLY A 173 -10.77 -20.77 -5.95
N LEU A 174 -9.70 -21.58 -5.95
CA LEU A 174 -9.69 -23.00 -5.57
C LEU A 174 -8.72 -23.28 -4.42
N GLU A 175 -7.73 -22.41 -4.21
CA GLU A 175 -6.83 -22.45 -3.06
C GLU A 175 -7.35 -21.49 -1.96
N GLU A 176 -7.13 -21.85 -0.71
CA GLU A 176 -7.53 -21.04 0.45
C GLU A 176 -6.93 -19.63 0.38
N GLY A 177 -7.78 -18.61 0.51
CA GLY A 177 -7.40 -17.20 0.42
C GLY A 177 -7.05 -16.70 -1.00
N ASP A 178 -7.16 -17.51 -2.06
CA ASP A 178 -6.87 -17.06 -3.43
C ASP A 178 -7.88 -16.03 -3.93
N ASN A 179 -9.18 -16.31 -3.78
CA ASN A 179 -10.30 -15.39 -4.05
C ASN A 179 -10.22 -14.06 -3.29
N LEU A 180 -9.44 -13.96 -2.20
CA LEU A 180 -9.29 -12.68 -1.48
C LEU A 180 -8.31 -11.74 -2.21
N LYS A 181 -7.32 -12.31 -2.92
CA LYS A 181 -6.30 -11.57 -3.68
C LYS A 181 -6.86 -11.05 -5.02
N GLY A 182 -7.81 -11.77 -5.60
CA GLY A 182 -8.56 -11.32 -6.78
C GLY A 182 -9.50 -12.38 -7.31
N GLY A 183 -10.32 -12.00 -8.29
CA GLY A 183 -11.32 -12.90 -8.89
C GLY A 183 -12.66 -12.21 -9.11
N MET A 184 -13.74 -12.93 -8.79
CA MET A 184 -15.12 -12.44 -8.85
C MET A 184 -15.38 -11.53 -7.65
N GLY A 185 -15.72 -10.25 -7.90
CA GLY A 185 -16.10 -9.32 -6.83
C GLY A 185 -17.41 -9.71 -6.15
N PHE A 186 -18.32 -10.29 -6.94
CA PHE A 186 -19.58 -10.91 -6.52
C PHE A 186 -20.06 -11.87 -7.64
N PRO A 187 -21.13 -12.66 -7.43
CA PRO A 187 -21.60 -13.64 -8.43
C PRO A 187 -22.16 -13.01 -9.70
N CYS A 188 -22.04 -13.70 -10.85
CA CYS A 188 -22.58 -13.18 -12.10
C CYS A 188 -24.12 -13.21 -12.11
N GLY A 189 -24.74 -12.03 -11.98
CA GLY A 189 -26.15 -11.77 -12.15
C GLY A 189 -26.58 -11.89 -13.61
N LEU A 190 -27.66 -12.64 -13.84
CA LEU A 190 -28.28 -12.93 -15.14
C LEU A 190 -29.81 -12.77 -15.05
N SER A 191 -30.26 -11.66 -14.46
CA SER A 191 -31.67 -11.39 -14.14
C SER A 191 -32.49 -11.16 -15.41
N ILE A 192 -33.62 -11.87 -15.58
CA ILE A 192 -34.42 -11.85 -16.83
C ILE A 192 -35.80 -11.20 -16.66
N ASN A 193 -36.17 -10.40 -17.66
CA ASN A 193 -37.46 -9.71 -17.81
C ASN A 193 -37.80 -8.90 -16.57
N HIS A 194 -38.90 -9.20 -15.87
CA HIS A 194 -39.33 -8.56 -14.63
C HIS A 194 -38.32 -8.65 -13.46
N CYS A 195 -37.41 -9.63 -13.46
CA CYS A 195 -36.34 -9.71 -12.47
C CYS A 195 -35.28 -8.67 -12.81
N ALA A 196 -35.00 -7.74 -11.90
CA ALA A 196 -34.02 -6.68 -12.05
C ALA A 196 -32.62 -7.14 -11.62
N ALA A 197 -32.46 -7.55 -10.35
CA ALA A 197 -31.17 -7.82 -9.71
C ALA A 197 -31.14 -9.16 -8.94
N HIS A 198 -29.95 -9.56 -8.49
CA HIS A 198 -29.67 -10.69 -7.57
C HIS A 198 -30.12 -12.11 -8.03
N TYR A 199 -30.35 -12.34 -9.33
CA TYR A 199 -30.56 -13.69 -9.86
C TYR A 199 -29.30 -14.25 -10.51
N THR A 200 -28.78 -15.37 -10.00
CA THR A 200 -27.82 -16.23 -10.71
C THR A 200 -28.30 -17.68 -10.63
N PRO A 201 -28.11 -18.53 -11.66
CA PRO A 201 -28.58 -19.92 -11.61
C PRO A 201 -27.92 -20.71 -10.48
N ASN A 202 -28.73 -21.38 -9.65
CA ASN A 202 -28.26 -22.44 -8.74
C ASN A 202 -28.00 -23.76 -9.50
N ALA A 203 -27.27 -24.71 -8.90
CA ALA A 203 -27.00 -26.01 -9.52
C ALA A 203 -28.29 -26.75 -9.94
N GLY A 204 -28.30 -27.30 -11.16
CA GLY A 204 -29.45 -27.99 -11.73
C GLY A 204 -30.52 -27.09 -12.36
N ASN A 205 -30.32 -25.77 -12.39
CA ASN A 205 -31.13 -24.82 -13.16
C ASN A 205 -31.14 -25.19 -14.66
N LYS A 206 -32.27 -24.96 -15.34
CA LYS A 206 -32.49 -25.28 -16.77
C LYS A 206 -33.10 -24.11 -17.55
N MET A 207 -32.97 -22.88 -17.04
CA MET A 207 -33.42 -21.70 -17.74
C MET A 207 -32.51 -21.46 -18.95
N VAL A 208 -33.13 -21.28 -20.11
CA VAL A 208 -32.49 -21.05 -21.40
C VAL A 208 -32.88 -19.66 -21.86
N LEU A 209 -31.91 -18.85 -22.27
CA LEU A 209 -32.11 -17.50 -22.77
C LEU A 209 -32.92 -17.53 -24.08
N GLN A 210 -34.00 -16.76 -24.15
CA GLN A 210 -34.89 -16.67 -25.31
C GLN A 210 -34.62 -15.42 -26.16
N GLN A 211 -35.13 -15.42 -27.39
CA GLN A 211 -35.04 -14.28 -28.32
C GLN A 211 -35.71 -13.00 -27.77
N GLY A 212 -36.81 -13.15 -27.04
CA GLY A 212 -37.60 -12.05 -26.48
C GLY A 212 -37.27 -11.70 -25.03
N ASP A 213 -36.19 -12.22 -24.46
CA ASP A 213 -35.77 -11.92 -23.08
C ASP A 213 -34.95 -10.62 -22.99
N VAL A 214 -35.18 -9.87 -21.90
CA VAL A 214 -34.37 -8.71 -21.49
C VAL A 214 -33.54 -9.11 -20.27
N MET A 215 -32.29 -9.49 -20.51
CA MET A 215 -31.37 -10.01 -19.50
C MET A 215 -30.40 -8.92 -19.03
N LYS A 216 -30.32 -8.68 -17.71
CA LYS A 216 -29.22 -7.91 -17.13
C LYS A 216 -28.03 -8.85 -16.97
N VAL A 217 -26.86 -8.43 -17.43
CA VAL A 217 -25.59 -9.12 -17.25
C VAL A 217 -24.74 -8.25 -16.35
N ASP A 218 -24.52 -8.76 -15.15
CA ASP A 218 -24.05 -8.02 -13.99
C ASP A 218 -22.97 -8.89 -13.31
N PHE A 219 -21.74 -8.37 -13.11
CA PHE A 219 -20.66 -9.15 -12.52
C PHE A 219 -19.48 -8.31 -12.02
N GLY A 220 -19.13 -8.47 -10.74
CA GLY A 220 -17.94 -7.82 -10.19
C GLY A 220 -16.63 -8.49 -10.60
N ALA A 221 -15.59 -7.70 -10.83
CA ALA A 221 -14.20 -8.17 -10.90
C ALA A 221 -13.35 -7.39 -9.88
N HIS A 222 -12.49 -8.06 -9.12
CA HIS A 222 -11.70 -7.40 -8.07
C HIS A 222 -10.24 -7.87 -7.99
N ILE A 223 -9.42 -7.01 -7.39
CA ILE A 223 -8.01 -7.24 -7.02
C ILE A 223 -7.83 -6.67 -5.60
N ASN A 224 -7.27 -7.43 -4.66
CA ASN A 224 -7.05 -7.05 -3.26
C ASN A 224 -8.27 -6.34 -2.61
N GLY A 225 -9.47 -6.86 -2.89
CA GLY A 225 -10.73 -6.28 -2.41
C GLY A 225 -11.21 -4.99 -3.10
N ARG A 226 -10.50 -4.42 -4.09
CA ARG A 226 -11.00 -3.31 -4.92
C ARG A 226 -11.97 -3.85 -5.97
N ILE A 227 -13.27 -3.83 -5.65
CA ILE A 227 -14.32 -4.38 -6.52
C ILE A 227 -14.69 -3.35 -7.60
N VAL A 228 -14.56 -3.71 -8.86
CA VAL A 228 -15.17 -2.97 -9.96
C VAL A 228 -16.54 -3.55 -10.24
N ASP A 229 -17.54 -2.68 -10.10
CA ASP A 229 -18.94 -2.95 -10.43
C ASP A 229 -19.35 -2.34 -11.79
N SER A 230 -20.13 -3.05 -12.61
CA SER A 230 -20.63 -2.57 -13.91
C SER A 230 -21.56 -3.55 -14.66
N ALA A 231 -22.86 -3.52 -14.38
CA ALA A 231 -23.87 -4.17 -15.19
C ALA A 231 -24.11 -3.56 -16.60
N PHE A 232 -24.65 -4.38 -17.50
CA PHE A 232 -25.24 -3.97 -18.79
C PHE A 232 -26.41 -4.87 -19.20
N THR A 233 -27.37 -4.33 -19.93
CA THR A 233 -28.51 -5.12 -20.45
C THR A 233 -28.22 -5.73 -21.83
N VAL A 234 -28.71 -6.95 -22.04
CA VAL A 234 -28.77 -7.68 -23.31
C VAL A 234 -30.23 -7.93 -23.67
N ALA A 235 -30.59 -7.55 -24.88
CA ALA A 235 -31.83 -7.95 -25.56
C ALA A 235 -31.49 -8.32 -27.02
N PHE A 236 -32.33 -9.13 -27.68
CA PHE A 236 -32.14 -9.52 -29.08
C PHE A 236 -33.29 -9.09 -30.00
N ASP A 237 -34.39 -8.63 -29.42
CA ASP A 237 -35.51 -8.02 -30.15
C ASP A 237 -35.40 -6.49 -30.05
N PRO A 238 -35.27 -5.75 -31.17
CA PRO A 238 -35.16 -4.29 -31.18
C PRO A 238 -36.35 -3.55 -30.55
N VAL A 239 -37.47 -4.21 -30.27
CA VAL A 239 -38.59 -3.63 -29.50
C VAL A 239 -38.16 -3.12 -28.11
N TYR A 240 -37.05 -3.64 -27.57
CA TYR A 240 -36.49 -3.22 -26.29
C TYR A 240 -35.41 -2.14 -26.39
N ASP A 241 -34.91 -1.80 -27.60
CA ASP A 241 -33.83 -0.82 -27.76
C ASP A 241 -34.15 0.54 -27.09
N PRO A 242 -35.37 1.10 -27.18
CA PRO A 242 -35.74 2.33 -26.48
C PRO A 242 -35.74 2.21 -24.94
N LEU A 243 -36.00 1.02 -24.39
CA LEU A 243 -35.91 0.77 -22.94
C LEU A 243 -34.45 0.70 -22.49
N LEU A 244 -33.58 0.11 -23.31
CA LEU A 244 -32.14 0.09 -23.06
C LEU A 244 -31.54 1.50 -23.18
N GLU A 245 -31.96 2.29 -24.16
CA GLU A 245 -31.54 3.68 -24.34
C GLU A 245 -31.94 4.56 -23.14
N ALA A 246 -33.20 4.48 -22.69
CA ALA A 246 -33.70 5.23 -21.53
C ALA A 246 -32.87 4.99 -20.26
N VAL A 247 -32.60 3.71 -19.93
CA VAL A 247 -31.80 3.35 -18.75
C VAL A 247 -30.35 3.77 -18.91
N LYS A 248 -29.80 3.65 -20.12
CA LYS A 248 -28.41 4.05 -20.38
C LYS A 248 -28.22 5.56 -20.27
N ASP A 249 -29.16 6.37 -20.75
CA ASP A 249 -29.11 7.83 -20.58
C ASP A 249 -29.33 8.26 -19.12
N ALA A 250 -30.24 7.59 -18.41
CA ALA A 250 -30.44 7.79 -16.97
C ALA A 250 -29.17 7.48 -16.16
N THR A 251 -28.49 6.35 -16.45
CA THR A 251 -27.19 6.01 -15.84
C THR A 251 -26.10 7.01 -16.21
N ASN A 252 -25.97 7.39 -17.48
CA ASN A 252 -25.00 8.41 -17.91
C ASN A 252 -25.28 9.77 -17.24
N THR A 253 -26.55 10.10 -17.01
CA THR A 253 -26.99 11.29 -16.27
C THR A 253 -26.58 11.19 -14.79
N GLY A 254 -26.75 10.03 -14.16
CA GLY A 254 -26.22 9.75 -12.83
C GLY A 254 -24.71 9.95 -12.75
N ILE A 255 -23.95 9.37 -13.69
CA ILE A 255 -22.48 9.49 -13.77
C ILE A 255 -22.04 10.95 -14.00
N ARG A 256 -22.81 11.71 -14.79
CA ARG A 256 -22.58 13.11 -15.16
C ARG A 256 -22.88 14.09 -14.03
N GLU A 257 -23.82 13.78 -13.13
CA GLU A 257 -24.13 14.62 -11.96
C GLU A 257 -23.45 14.14 -10.67
N ALA A 258 -23.05 12.88 -10.57
CA ALA A 258 -22.24 12.37 -9.46
C ALA A 258 -20.88 13.10 -9.36
N GLY A 259 -20.50 13.53 -8.17
CA GLY A 259 -19.24 14.22 -7.92
C GLY A 259 -19.12 14.63 -6.45
N ILE A 260 -17.92 15.02 -6.03
CA ILE A 260 -17.66 15.45 -4.64
C ILE A 260 -18.56 16.64 -4.30
N ASP A 261 -19.05 16.67 -3.05
CA ASP A 261 -20.04 17.60 -2.51
C ASP A 261 -21.46 17.51 -3.07
N VAL A 262 -21.74 16.67 -4.08
CA VAL A 262 -23.09 16.52 -4.63
C VAL A 262 -23.95 15.69 -3.68
N ARG A 263 -25.19 16.14 -3.42
CA ARG A 263 -26.17 15.41 -2.62
C ARG A 263 -26.73 14.21 -3.37
N MET A 264 -26.93 13.12 -2.65
CA MET A 264 -27.62 11.92 -3.16
C MET A 264 -29.03 12.23 -3.70
N SER A 265 -29.80 13.12 -3.05
CA SER A 265 -31.12 13.57 -3.53
C SER A 265 -31.11 14.16 -4.94
N ASP A 266 -30.05 14.87 -5.30
CA ASP A 266 -29.98 15.70 -6.50
C ASP A 266 -29.63 14.82 -7.70
N ILE A 267 -28.71 13.87 -7.51
CA ILE A 267 -28.37 12.81 -8.46
C ILE A 267 -29.62 11.98 -8.77
N GLY A 268 -30.36 11.54 -7.74
CA GLY A 268 -31.60 10.77 -7.92
C GLY A 268 -32.74 11.55 -8.57
N ALA A 269 -32.81 12.88 -8.38
CA ALA A 269 -33.74 13.72 -9.11
C ALA A 269 -33.40 13.81 -10.60
N ALA A 270 -32.12 14.01 -10.94
CA ALA A 270 -31.65 14.08 -12.33
C ALA A 270 -31.79 12.74 -13.07
N ILE A 271 -31.47 11.62 -12.41
CA ILE A 271 -31.69 10.26 -12.93
C ILE A 271 -33.18 10.04 -13.24
N GLN A 272 -34.08 10.45 -12.34
CA GLN A 272 -35.51 10.30 -12.55
C GLN A 272 -36.04 11.18 -13.69
N GLU A 273 -35.58 12.42 -13.81
CA GLU A 273 -35.96 13.32 -14.90
C GLU A 273 -35.54 12.77 -16.26
N ALA A 274 -34.33 12.21 -16.38
CA ALA A 274 -33.88 11.52 -17.58
C ALA A 274 -34.74 10.27 -17.86
N MET A 275 -34.83 9.33 -16.92
CA MET A 275 -35.53 8.05 -17.09
C MET A 275 -37.02 8.22 -17.44
N GLU A 276 -37.75 9.03 -16.67
CA GLU A 276 -39.20 9.20 -16.81
C GLU A 276 -39.59 10.13 -17.97
N SER A 277 -38.61 10.64 -18.75
CA SER A 277 -38.84 11.33 -20.02
C SER A 277 -39.08 10.38 -21.20
N TYR A 278 -38.74 9.08 -21.06
CA TYR A 278 -38.88 8.07 -22.11
C TYR A 278 -40.19 7.28 -22.01
N GLU A 279 -40.77 6.97 -23.17
CA GLU A 279 -41.85 6.00 -23.34
C GLU A 279 -41.49 4.98 -24.44
N VAL A 280 -41.97 3.75 -24.29
CA VAL A 280 -41.59 2.60 -25.14
C VAL A 280 -42.83 1.83 -25.60
N GLU A 281 -42.91 1.47 -26.88
CA GLU A 281 -43.99 0.63 -27.42
C GLU A 281 -43.58 -0.85 -27.35
N ILE A 282 -44.30 -1.66 -26.58
CA ILE A 282 -44.08 -3.11 -26.51
C ILE A 282 -45.41 -3.82 -26.75
N ASN A 283 -45.45 -4.76 -27.70
CA ASN A 283 -46.66 -5.50 -28.08
C ASN A 283 -47.88 -4.60 -28.39
N GLY A 284 -47.67 -3.44 -29.04
CA GLY A 284 -48.76 -2.50 -29.36
C GLY A 284 -49.27 -1.67 -28.18
N THR A 285 -48.53 -1.65 -27.05
CA THR A 285 -48.87 -0.89 -25.84
C THR A 285 -47.76 0.09 -25.50
N MET A 286 -48.09 1.36 -25.29
CA MET A 286 -47.15 2.37 -24.79
C MET A 286 -46.95 2.21 -23.28
N HIS A 287 -45.69 2.14 -22.85
CA HIS A 287 -45.28 2.09 -21.47
C HIS A 287 -44.34 3.28 -21.16
N PRO A 288 -44.66 4.16 -20.20
CA PRO A 288 -43.67 5.10 -19.67
C PRO A 288 -42.61 4.31 -18.88
N VAL A 289 -41.34 4.61 -19.11
CA VAL A 289 -40.23 4.01 -18.35
C VAL A 289 -40.22 4.60 -16.94
N LYS A 290 -40.04 3.77 -15.91
CA LYS A 290 -40.05 4.18 -14.51
C LYS A 290 -38.80 3.71 -13.81
N CYS A 291 -38.19 4.57 -13.00
CA CYS A 291 -37.17 4.16 -12.06
C CYS A 291 -37.71 3.10 -11.09
N ILE A 292 -36.93 2.05 -10.81
CA ILE A 292 -37.24 1.11 -9.73
C ILE A 292 -36.88 1.77 -8.40
N ARG A 293 -37.84 2.49 -7.79
CA ARG A 293 -37.64 3.41 -6.65
C ARG A 293 -37.20 2.79 -5.32
N ASN A 294 -36.85 1.50 -5.32
CA ASN A 294 -36.28 0.77 -4.19
C ASN A 294 -35.09 -0.11 -4.61
N LEU A 295 -34.42 0.29 -5.71
CA LEU A 295 -33.05 -0.04 -6.04
C LEU A 295 -32.25 1.26 -6.10
N ASN A 296 -30.96 1.17 -5.82
CA ASN A 296 -30.08 2.30 -5.53
C ASN A 296 -28.64 1.89 -5.83
N GLY A 297 -27.87 2.74 -6.51
CA GLY A 297 -26.41 2.61 -6.49
C GLY A 297 -25.85 2.81 -5.08
N HIS A 298 -24.55 2.61 -4.88
CA HIS A 298 -23.95 2.55 -3.55
C HIS A 298 -22.46 2.92 -3.57
N ASN A 299 -21.88 3.27 -2.41
CA ASN A 299 -20.42 3.27 -2.29
C ASN A 299 -19.88 1.83 -2.19
N ILE A 300 -18.63 1.64 -2.59
CA ILE A 300 -17.91 0.37 -2.59
C ILE A 300 -16.64 0.55 -1.74
N ASP A 301 -16.53 -0.25 -0.68
CA ASP A 301 -15.36 -0.30 0.20
C ASP A 301 -14.51 -1.54 -0.07
N GLN A 302 -13.31 -1.61 0.52
CA GLN A 302 -12.40 -2.73 0.29
C GLN A 302 -12.99 -4.05 0.82
N HIS A 303 -13.22 -5.01 -0.08
CA HIS A 303 -13.96 -6.27 0.14
C HIS A 303 -15.44 -6.14 0.53
N ILE A 304 -16.04 -4.95 0.48
CA ILE A 304 -17.43 -4.71 0.91
C ILE A 304 -18.18 -4.00 -0.22
N ILE A 305 -19.09 -4.72 -0.87
CA ILE A 305 -19.80 -4.21 -2.05
C ILE A 305 -20.70 -3.00 -1.74
N HIS A 306 -21.34 -2.99 -0.56
CA HIS A 306 -22.18 -1.89 -0.09
C HIS A 306 -21.56 -1.21 1.13
N GLY A 307 -20.84 -0.10 0.94
CA GLY A 307 -20.18 0.67 2.01
C GLY A 307 -21.10 1.55 2.88
N GLY A 308 -22.42 1.30 2.85
CA GLY A 308 -23.41 1.98 3.70
C GLY A 308 -24.03 3.28 3.16
N LYS A 309 -23.49 3.91 2.13
CA LYS A 309 -24.15 5.01 1.39
C LYS A 309 -24.93 4.47 0.19
N SER A 310 -26.04 5.13 -0.14
CA SER A 310 -26.88 4.78 -1.29
C SER A 310 -27.12 5.98 -2.21
N VAL A 311 -26.92 5.80 -3.50
CA VAL A 311 -27.24 6.73 -4.59
C VAL A 311 -28.66 6.43 -5.08
N PRO A 312 -29.67 7.22 -4.74
CA PRO A 312 -31.04 6.97 -5.19
C PRO A 312 -31.18 7.25 -6.68
N ILE A 313 -32.10 6.54 -7.32
CA ILE A 313 -32.49 6.76 -8.73
C ILE A 313 -33.84 7.49 -8.84
N VAL A 314 -34.32 8.06 -7.73
CA VAL A 314 -35.53 8.89 -7.64
C VAL A 314 -35.27 10.09 -6.74
N LYS A 315 -36.01 11.19 -6.95
CA LYS A 315 -35.96 12.35 -6.06
C LYS A 315 -36.34 11.97 -4.63
N GLY A 316 -35.53 12.40 -3.67
CA GLY A 316 -35.68 12.07 -2.24
C GLY A 316 -35.32 13.24 -1.33
N GLY A 317 -35.42 13.01 -0.02
CA GLY A 317 -35.03 13.99 1.00
C GLY A 317 -33.60 13.87 1.52
N ASP A 318 -32.85 12.85 1.09
CA ASP A 318 -31.51 12.55 1.62
C ASP A 318 -30.51 13.68 1.32
N GLN A 319 -29.91 14.22 2.38
CA GLN A 319 -28.90 15.30 2.30
C GLN A 319 -27.47 14.78 2.41
N THR A 320 -27.27 13.46 2.47
CA THR A 320 -25.96 12.81 2.38
C THR A 320 -25.25 13.24 1.10
N LYS A 321 -23.94 13.44 1.19
CA LYS A 321 -23.08 13.84 0.06
C LYS A 321 -22.15 12.70 -0.36
N MET A 322 -21.75 12.76 -1.63
CA MET A 322 -20.54 12.11 -2.11
C MET A 322 -19.30 12.85 -1.58
N GLU A 323 -18.36 12.10 -1.03
CA GLU A 323 -17.10 12.58 -0.44
C GLU A 323 -15.90 12.16 -1.31
N GLU A 324 -14.73 12.67 -0.95
CA GLU A 324 -13.50 12.48 -1.73
C GLU A 324 -12.81 11.14 -1.42
N GLY A 325 -12.22 10.52 -2.44
CA GLY A 325 -11.61 9.18 -2.33
C GLY A 325 -12.63 8.03 -2.35
N GLU A 326 -13.92 8.31 -2.22
CA GLU A 326 -14.99 7.31 -2.35
C GLU A 326 -15.05 6.72 -3.77
N VAL A 327 -15.53 5.48 -3.85
CA VAL A 327 -15.84 4.79 -5.10
C VAL A 327 -17.31 4.39 -5.07
N PHE A 328 -18.03 4.63 -6.16
CA PHE A 328 -19.47 4.40 -6.26
C PHE A 328 -19.84 3.51 -7.44
N ALA A 329 -20.68 2.51 -7.18
CA ALA A 329 -21.56 1.91 -8.18
C ALA A 329 -22.63 2.95 -8.56
N ILE A 330 -22.56 3.47 -9.79
CA ILE A 330 -23.61 4.33 -10.35
C ILE A 330 -24.47 3.48 -11.30
N GLU A 331 -25.42 2.76 -10.73
CA GLU A 331 -26.43 1.99 -11.46
C GLU A 331 -27.78 2.69 -11.55
N THR A 332 -28.55 2.38 -12.61
CA THR A 332 -29.97 2.72 -12.67
C THR A 332 -30.79 1.58 -13.26
N PHE A 333 -32.05 1.47 -12.83
CA PHE A 333 -33.00 0.47 -13.30
C PHE A 333 -34.28 1.10 -13.83
N GLY A 334 -34.57 0.86 -15.11
CA GLY A 334 -35.85 1.20 -15.72
C GLY A 334 -36.78 0.00 -15.74
N SER A 335 -38.08 0.23 -15.53
CA SER A 335 -39.13 -0.79 -15.56
C SER A 335 -40.38 -0.31 -16.30
N THR A 336 -40.97 -1.18 -17.11
CA THR A 336 -42.30 -0.96 -17.70
C THR A 336 -43.46 -1.30 -16.75
N GLY A 337 -43.13 -1.86 -15.56
CA GLY A 337 -44.05 -2.36 -14.54
C GLY A 337 -44.49 -1.29 -13.53
N LYS A 338 -44.30 -1.56 -12.24
CA LYS A 338 -44.64 -0.65 -11.13
C LYS A 338 -43.50 0.27 -10.70
N GLY A 339 -42.30 0.07 -11.25
CA GLY A 339 -41.09 0.77 -10.78
C GLY A 339 -40.80 0.43 -9.33
N TYR A 340 -41.01 -0.82 -8.92
CA TYR A 340 -40.80 -1.29 -7.55
C TYR A 340 -40.60 -2.80 -7.52
N VAL A 341 -39.48 -3.26 -6.96
CA VAL A 341 -39.12 -4.69 -6.87
C VAL A 341 -39.48 -5.30 -5.53
N ARG A 342 -39.63 -6.63 -5.52
CA ARG A 342 -39.81 -7.48 -4.34
C ARG A 342 -39.00 -8.76 -4.50
N GLU A 343 -38.70 -9.39 -3.38
CA GLU A 343 -38.09 -10.71 -3.32
C GLU A 343 -39.01 -11.76 -3.98
N ASP A 344 -38.48 -12.54 -4.92
CA ASP A 344 -39.15 -13.68 -5.57
C ASP A 344 -38.12 -14.74 -6.01
N MET A 345 -38.58 -15.90 -6.47
CA MET A 345 -37.77 -17.04 -6.92
C MET A 345 -36.87 -17.63 -5.80
N GLU A 346 -35.84 -18.40 -6.17
CA GLU A 346 -34.93 -19.03 -5.22
C GLU A 346 -33.68 -18.15 -4.98
N THR A 347 -33.38 -17.88 -3.71
CA THR A 347 -32.14 -17.22 -3.28
C THR A 347 -30.90 -17.93 -3.82
N SER A 348 -30.02 -17.15 -4.45
CA SER A 348 -28.77 -17.63 -5.04
C SER A 348 -27.54 -16.91 -4.48
N HIS A 349 -27.67 -15.62 -4.12
CA HIS A 349 -26.62 -14.76 -3.60
C HIS A 349 -26.63 -14.68 -2.06
N TYR A 350 -25.44 -14.60 -1.48
CA TYR A 350 -25.18 -14.54 -0.03
C TYR A 350 -23.90 -13.72 0.23
N ALA A 351 -23.79 -13.04 1.37
CA ALA A 351 -22.53 -12.42 1.82
C ALA A 351 -22.38 -12.56 3.34
N LEU A 352 -21.15 -12.54 3.86
CA LEU A 352 -20.93 -12.42 5.31
C LEU A 352 -21.25 -10.98 5.74
N ASP A 353 -22.05 -10.80 6.80
CA ASP A 353 -22.26 -9.46 7.37
C ASP A 353 -21.03 -9.05 8.21
N PRO A 354 -20.30 -7.97 7.85
CA PRO A 354 -19.16 -7.50 8.64
C PRO A 354 -19.54 -7.03 10.06
N ASN A 355 -20.82 -6.71 10.29
CA ASN A 355 -21.34 -6.25 11.58
C ASN A 355 -21.97 -7.38 12.40
N ALA A 356 -21.89 -8.64 11.93
CA ALA A 356 -22.50 -9.79 12.57
C ALA A 356 -22.06 -9.95 14.04
N ALA A 357 -23.04 -9.98 14.95
CA ALA A 357 -22.78 -10.27 16.35
C ALA A 357 -22.20 -11.69 16.53
N SER A 358 -21.29 -11.87 17.50
CA SER A 358 -20.67 -13.18 17.76
C SER A 358 -21.68 -14.17 18.38
N VAL A 359 -22.35 -14.94 17.52
CA VAL A 359 -23.37 -15.94 17.91
C VAL A 359 -22.75 -17.33 18.08
N PRO A 360 -22.87 -17.99 19.25
CA PRO A 360 -22.35 -19.35 19.47
C PRO A 360 -23.08 -20.43 18.64
N LEU A 361 -22.60 -20.66 17.41
CA LEU A 361 -23.08 -21.73 16.54
C LEU A 361 -23.05 -23.09 17.25
N ARG A 362 -24.15 -23.84 17.16
CA ARG A 362 -24.27 -25.21 17.70
C ARG A 362 -24.15 -26.28 16.62
N LEU A 363 -24.56 -25.97 15.39
CA LEU A 363 -24.57 -26.90 14.26
C LEU A 363 -23.17 -27.01 13.64
N SER A 364 -22.66 -28.24 13.49
CA SER A 364 -21.32 -28.49 12.94
C SER A 364 -21.18 -28.12 11.47
N SER A 365 -22.21 -28.36 10.65
CA SER A 365 -22.21 -27.94 9.23
C SER A 365 -22.19 -26.41 9.07
N ALA A 366 -22.85 -25.66 9.96
CA ALA A 366 -22.78 -24.20 9.96
C ALA A 366 -21.38 -23.70 10.30
N LYS A 367 -20.71 -24.29 11.32
CA LYS A 367 -19.30 -23.95 11.65
C LYS A 367 -18.35 -24.25 10.50
N ASN A 368 -18.47 -25.43 9.91
CA ASN A 368 -17.61 -25.85 8.80
C ASN A 368 -17.81 -24.93 7.58
N LEU A 369 -19.06 -24.58 7.27
CA LEU A 369 -19.37 -23.67 6.16
C LEU A 369 -18.90 -22.23 6.44
N LEU A 370 -19.07 -21.70 7.65
CA LEU A 370 -18.56 -20.38 8.03
C LEU A 370 -17.04 -20.32 7.90
N ASN A 371 -16.33 -21.36 8.32
CA ASN A 371 -14.89 -21.46 8.11
C ASN A 371 -14.54 -21.40 6.61
N VAL A 372 -15.28 -22.11 5.75
CA VAL A 372 -15.10 -22.05 4.28
C VAL A 372 -15.38 -20.65 3.74
N ILE A 373 -16.45 -19.99 4.18
CA ILE A 373 -16.79 -18.62 3.75
C ILE A 373 -15.68 -17.63 4.14
N ASN A 374 -15.26 -17.62 5.40
CA ASN A 374 -14.20 -16.74 5.89
C ASN A 374 -12.87 -16.97 5.15
N LYS A 375 -12.55 -18.23 4.82
CA LYS A 375 -11.33 -18.64 4.11
C LYS A 375 -11.33 -18.37 2.60
N ASN A 376 -12.49 -18.20 1.97
CA ASN A 376 -12.60 -18.13 0.50
C ASN A 376 -13.34 -16.91 -0.04
N PHE A 377 -14.07 -16.16 0.78
CA PHE A 377 -14.82 -14.97 0.35
C PHE A 377 -14.68 -13.82 1.36
N GLY A 378 -14.60 -14.11 2.66
CA GLY A 378 -14.68 -13.08 3.69
C GLY A 378 -16.02 -12.37 3.59
N THR A 379 -16.00 -11.05 3.41
CA THR A 379 -17.18 -10.20 3.16
C THR A 379 -17.60 -10.11 1.68
N LEU A 380 -16.82 -10.67 0.74
CA LEU A 380 -17.20 -10.68 -0.69
C LEU A 380 -18.47 -11.52 -0.88
N PRO A 381 -19.47 -11.06 -1.65
CA PRO A 381 -20.63 -11.87 -1.99
C PRO A 381 -20.26 -13.14 -2.78
N PHE A 382 -20.96 -14.23 -2.47
CA PHE A 382 -20.80 -15.54 -3.10
C PHE A 382 -22.16 -16.14 -3.47
N CYS A 383 -22.17 -17.19 -4.29
CA CYS A 383 -23.38 -17.93 -4.61
C CYS A 383 -23.21 -19.43 -4.34
N ARG A 384 -24.32 -20.17 -4.40
CA ARG A 384 -24.34 -21.63 -4.21
C ARG A 384 -23.36 -22.36 -5.13
N ARG A 385 -23.29 -21.98 -6.42
CA ARG A 385 -22.33 -22.54 -7.39
C ARG A 385 -20.87 -22.36 -6.96
N TYR A 386 -20.53 -21.34 -6.17
CA TYR A 386 -19.16 -21.13 -5.70
C TYR A 386 -18.83 -22.11 -4.57
N LEU A 387 -19.80 -22.43 -3.71
CA LEU A 387 -19.67 -23.50 -2.71
C LEU A 387 -19.60 -24.88 -3.39
N ASP A 388 -20.43 -25.13 -4.41
CA ASP A 388 -20.39 -26.36 -5.20
C ASP A 388 -19.01 -26.54 -5.87
N ARG A 389 -18.44 -25.48 -6.46
CA ARG A 389 -17.10 -25.45 -7.08
C ARG A 389 -15.95 -25.63 -6.07
N LEU A 390 -16.15 -25.23 -4.81
CA LEU A 390 -15.26 -25.53 -3.67
C LEU A 390 -15.50 -26.94 -3.07
N GLY A 391 -16.23 -27.81 -3.77
CA GLY A 391 -16.48 -29.19 -3.36
C GLY A 391 -17.36 -29.33 -2.11
N GLN A 392 -18.14 -28.30 -1.76
CA GLN A 392 -19.04 -28.36 -0.61
C GLN A 392 -20.31 -29.14 -0.99
N GLU A 393 -20.62 -30.20 -0.24
CA GLU A 393 -21.88 -30.94 -0.38
C GLU A 393 -22.85 -30.64 0.76
N LYS A 394 -24.16 -30.68 0.48
CA LYS A 394 -25.24 -30.73 1.49
C LYS A 394 -25.23 -29.54 2.48
N TYR A 395 -24.59 -28.45 2.11
CA TYR A 395 -24.32 -27.28 2.96
C TYR A 395 -25.56 -26.44 3.29
N LEU A 396 -26.68 -26.59 2.56
CA LEU A 396 -27.88 -25.75 2.70
C LEU A 396 -28.41 -25.67 4.14
N LEU A 397 -28.37 -26.76 4.92
CA LEU A 397 -28.77 -26.73 6.34
C LEU A 397 -27.82 -25.87 7.21
N GLY A 398 -26.53 -25.86 6.87
CA GLY A 398 -25.54 -24.97 7.49
C GLY A 398 -25.74 -23.52 7.06
N LEU A 399 -25.93 -23.27 5.76
CA LEU A 399 -26.14 -21.94 5.17
C LEU A 399 -27.39 -21.27 5.76
N ASN A 400 -28.53 -21.97 5.74
CA ASN A 400 -29.77 -21.48 6.33
C ASN A 400 -29.62 -21.22 7.84
N ASN A 401 -28.76 -21.98 8.54
CA ASN A 401 -28.48 -21.70 9.95
C ASN A 401 -27.65 -20.43 10.15
N LEU A 402 -26.64 -20.16 9.30
CA LEU A 402 -25.88 -18.90 9.32
C LEU A 402 -26.78 -17.68 9.03
N VAL A 403 -27.68 -17.80 8.04
CA VAL A 403 -28.69 -16.78 7.73
C VAL A 403 -29.63 -16.55 8.91
N SER A 404 -30.22 -17.61 9.47
CA SER A 404 -31.08 -17.51 10.68
C SER A 404 -30.36 -17.01 11.94
N SER A 405 -29.03 -16.89 11.91
CA SER A 405 -28.20 -16.38 13.01
C SER A 405 -27.70 -14.95 12.78
N GLY A 406 -27.99 -14.33 11.63
CA GLY A 406 -27.48 -12.99 11.28
C GLY A 406 -25.96 -12.94 11.04
N ILE A 407 -25.35 -14.05 10.61
CA ILE A 407 -23.91 -14.11 10.28
C ILE A 407 -23.67 -13.97 8.77
N VAL A 408 -24.60 -14.51 7.97
CA VAL A 408 -24.58 -14.42 6.51
C VAL A 408 -25.89 -13.77 6.10
N GLN A 409 -25.85 -12.63 5.41
CA GLN A 409 -27.04 -12.07 4.79
C GLN A 409 -27.32 -12.81 3.47
N ASP A 410 -28.59 -13.08 3.21
CA ASP A 410 -29.03 -13.64 1.94
C ASP A 410 -29.69 -12.58 1.05
N TYR A 411 -29.46 -12.68 -0.27
CA TYR A 411 -29.88 -11.68 -1.25
C TYR A 411 -30.75 -12.39 -2.30
N PRO A 412 -32.09 -12.46 -2.09
CA PRO A 412 -33.00 -13.07 -3.04
C PRO A 412 -33.17 -12.21 -4.31
N PRO A 413 -33.52 -12.83 -5.45
CA PRO A 413 -33.82 -12.12 -6.70
C PRO A 413 -34.90 -11.03 -6.54
N LEU A 414 -34.65 -9.85 -7.11
CA LEU A 414 -35.51 -8.68 -6.94
C LEU A 414 -36.33 -8.40 -8.21
N CYS A 415 -37.64 -8.62 -8.13
CA CYS A 415 -38.56 -8.65 -9.27
C CYS A 415 -39.69 -7.59 -9.18
N ASP A 416 -39.95 -6.88 -10.29
CA ASP A 416 -41.20 -6.13 -10.49
C ASP A 416 -42.32 -7.10 -10.94
N ILE A 417 -43.50 -6.61 -11.30
CA ILE A 417 -44.64 -7.45 -11.65
C ILE A 417 -44.38 -8.35 -12.87
N LYS A 418 -44.74 -9.63 -12.74
CA LYS A 418 -44.63 -10.60 -13.83
C LYS A 418 -45.33 -10.12 -15.10
N GLY A 419 -44.57 -10.05 -16.19
CA GLY A 419 -45.00 -9.50 -17.48
C GLY A 419 -44.47 -8.09 -17.78
N SER A 420 -43.81 -7.41 -16.84
CA SER A 420 -42.97 -6.25 -17.16
C SER A 420 -41.57 -6.67 -17.61
N TYR A 421 -40.85 -5.69 -18.16
CA TYR A 421 -39.44 -5.80 -18.53
C TYR A 421 -38.65 -4.77 -17.72
N THR A 422 -37.46 -5.14 -17.28
CA THR A 422 -36.52 -4.23 -16.62
C THR A 422 -35.17 -4.25 -17.31
N ALA A 423 -34.50 -3.11 -17.36
CA ALA A 423 -33.14 -2.94 -17.85
C ALA A 423 -32.27 -2.23 -16.79
N GLN A 424 -30.97 -2.53 -16.78
CA GLN A 424 -29.93 -1.96 -15.92
C GLN A 424 -28.74 -1.52 -16.79
N TYR A 425 -28.11 -0.42 -16.40
CA TYR A 425 -26.77 -0.02 -16.84
C TYR A 425 -26.04 0.61 -15.67
N GLU A 426 -24.73 0.40 -15.59
CA GLU A 426 -23.96 0.79 -14.42
C GLU A 426 -22.47 0.95 -14.72
N HIS A 427 -21.82 1.92 -14.07
CA HIS A 427 -20.36 2.00 -13.98
C HIS A 427 -19.86 2.41 -12.58
N ASN A 428 -18.85 1.67 -12.09
CA ASN A 428 -17.97 2.06 -10.98
C ASN A 428 -17.24 3.38 -11.27
N LYS A 429 -17.53 4.43 -10.49
CA LYS A 429 -16.89 5.75 -10.54
C LYS A 429 -16.07 6.03 -9.28
N SER A 430 -14.78 6.30 -9.44
CA SER A 430 -13.92 6.81 -8.36
C SER A 430 -13.99 8.33 -8.29
N LEU A 431 -14.01 8.90 -7.09
CA LEU A 431 -14.01 10.35 -6.86
C LEU A 431 -12.59 10.83 -6.51
N GLY A 432 -11.81 11.10 -7.55
CA GLY A 432 -10.39 11.46 -7.48
C GLY A 432 -10.11 12.83 -6.87
N ALA A 433 -8.88 12.97 -6.36
CA ALA A 433 -8.39 14.09 -5.58
C ALA A 433 -7.96 15.26 -6.48
N ASN A 434 -8.74 16.31 -6.37
CA ASN A 434 -8.72 17.55 -7.11
C ASN A 434 -9.61 18.41 -6.18
N ASP A 435 -9.07 19.23 -5.25
CA ASP A 435 -9.80 19.64 -4.01
C ASP A 435 -9.49 21.00 -3.37
N GLU A 436 -10.43 21.46 -2.54
CA GLU A 436 -10.33 22.10 -1.22
C GLU A 436 -11.41 21.41 -0.33
N GLN A 437 -11.34 21.35 1.00
CA GLN A 437 -10.76 22.33 1.93
C GLN A 437 -10.31 21.70 3.28
N GLN A 438 -9.31 22.33 3.91
CA GLN A 438 -8.94 22.25 5.35
C GLN A 438 -9.10 20.89 6.09
N SER A 439 -8.04 20.09 6.11
CA SER A 439 -7.58 19.27 7.26
C SER A 439 -8.65 18.75 8.24
N VAL A 440 -9.64 18.01 7.75
CA VAL A 440 -10.68 17.41 8.61
C VAL A 440 -10.09 16.17 9.29
N ARG A 441 -10.08 16.17 10.63
CA ARG A 441 -9.82 14.96 11.42
C ARG A 441 -10.91 13.91 11.13
N ILE A 442 -10.51 12.76 10.62
CA ILE A 442 -11.27 11.53 10.85
C ILE A 442 -11.07 11.18 12.35
N PRO A 443 -12.14 11.00 13.14
CA PRO A 443 -11.99 10.72 14.56
C PRO A 443 -11.33 9.35 14.81
N PRO A 444 -10.45 9.22 15.83
CA PRO A 444 -9.89 7.93 16.21
C PRO A 444 -10.99 6.99 16.77
N PRO A 445 -10.78 5.66 16.76
CA PRO A 445 -11.72 4.69 17.33
C PRO A 445 -12.03 5.01 18.80
N GLU A 446 -13.32 4.99 19.16
CA GLU A 446 -13.89 5.60 20.38
C GLU A 446 -13.22 5.16 21.69
N SER A 447 -12.21 5.91 22.14
CA SER A 447 -11.59 5.76 23.47
C SER A 447 -10.67 6.91 23.90
N SER A 448 -10.04 7.64 22.97
CA SER A 448 -9.06 8.68 23.32
C SER A 448 -9.71 10.07 23.54
N ALA A 449 -9.72 10.55 24.79
CA ALA A 449 -10.18 11.89 25.18
C ALA A 449 -9.25 13.07 24.74
N VAL A 450 -8.30 12.79 23.84
CA VAL A 450 -7.50 13.78 23.11
C VAL A 450 -7.63 13.38 21.64
N GLU A 451 -8.15 14.28 20.81
CA GLU A 451 -8.27 14.04 19.38
C GLU A 451 -6.86 13.91 18.75
N ASP A 452 -6.63 12.83 18.01
CA ASP A 452 -5.34 12.58 17.34
C ASP A 452 -5.16 13.51 16.12
N HIS A 453 -3.94 13.94 15.84
CA HIS A 453 -3.57 14.87 14.74
C HIS A 453 -2.44 14.29 13.84
N PHE A 454 -2.02 13.04 14.06
CA PHE A 454 -0.88 12.46 13.34
C PHE A 454 -1.21 12.11 11.88
N PHE A 455 -0.19 11.95 11.05
CA PHE A 455 -0.34 11.55 9.65
C PHE A 455 -0.58 10.04 9.55
N TRP A 456 -1.84 9.60 9.56
CA TRP A 456 -2.18 8.18 9.44
C TRP A 456 -2.04 7.68 7.99
N THR A 457 -1.32 6.58 7.79
CA THR A 457 -1.23 5.84 6.52
C THR A 457 -1.62 4.37 6.70
N TYR A 458 -2.10 3.79 5.59
CA TYR A 458 -2.40 2.37 5.44
C TYR A 458 -1.43 1.65 4.49
N THR A 459 -0.42 2.36 3.95
CA THR A 459 0.63 1.77 3.10
C THR A 459 1.67 1.00 3.93
N GLU A 460 2.27 -0.05 3.36
CA GLU A 460 3.46 -0.70 3.95
C GLU A 460 4.62 0.32 4.06
N GLU A 461 5.58 0.06 4.96
CA GLU A 461 6.74 0.94 5.15
C GLU A 461 7.66 0.94 3.91
N PRO A 462 8.19 2.10 3.49
CA PRO A 462 8.82 2.26 2.19
C PRO A 462 10.17 1.56 2.03
N HIS A 463 10.86 1.24 3.13
CA HIS A 463 12.17 0.60 3.13
C HIS A 463 12.08 -0.86 2.69
N ARG A 464 11.05 -1.63 3.08
CA ARG A 464 10.86 -3.00 2.61
C ARG A 464 10.79 -3.05 1.08
N SER A 465 9.96 -2.18 0.50
CA SER A 465 9.74 -2.09 -0.95
C SER A 465 10.98 -1.57 -1.68
N ARG A 466 11.63 -0.53 -1.17
CA ARG A 466 12.86 0.04 -1.77
C ARG A 466 14.04 -0.92 -1.67
N ARG A 467 14.24 -1.61 -0.53
CA ARG A 467 15.19 -2.72 -0.35
C ARG A 467 15.00 -3.82 -1.41
N GLN A 468 13.76 -4.26 -1.63
CA GLN A 468 13.48 -5.28 -2.65
C GLN A 468 13.79 -4.79 -4.07
N ALA A 469 13.45 -3.54 -4.40
CA ALA A 469 13.77 -2.94 -5.70
C ALA A 469 15.29 -2.82 -5.91
N ILE A 470 16.03 -2.37 -4.89
CA ILE A 470 17.49 -2.25 -4.93
C ILE A 470 18.16 -3.63 -5.08
N ILE A 471 17.75 -4.65 -4.31
CA ILE A 471 18.30 -6.02 -4.45
C ILE A 471 18.05 -6.59 -5.86
N LYS A 472 16.92 -6.25 -6.47
CA LYS A 472 16.53 -6.69 -7.82
C LYS A 472 17.32 -5.97 -8.93
N ALA A 473 17.71 -4.71 -8.73
CA ALA A 473 18.53 -3.94 -9.66
C ALA A 473 20.03 -4.23 -9.49
N HIS A 474 20.51 -4.18 -8.24
CA HIS A 474 21.91 -4.20 -7.82
C HIS A 474 22.18 -5.33 -6.80
N PRO A 475 22.07 -6.62 -7.18
CA PRO A 475 22.25 -7.75 -6.25
C PRO A 475 23.61 -7.76 -5.54
N GLU A 476 24.62 -7.05 -6.05
CA GLU A 476 25.91 -6.83 -5.39
C GLU A 476 25.86 -6.06 -4.07
N VAL A 477 24.82 -5.26 -3.75
CA VAL A 477 24.75 -4.55 -2.45
C VAL A 477 24.81 -5.53 -1.27
N THR A 478 24.30 -6.75 -1.46
CA THR A 478 24.34 -7.85 -0.48
C THR A 478 25.76 -8.23 -0.05
N LYS A 479 26.79 -7.93 -0.87
CA LYS A 479 28.21 -8.17 -0.56
C LYS A 479 28.79 -7.16 0.43
N LEU A 480 28.11 -6.04 0.68
CA LEU A 480 28.50 -5.04 1.68
C LEU A 480 28.10 -5.49 3.10
N CYS A 481 27.15 -6.40 3.22
CA CYS A 481 26.59 -6.86 4.50
C CYS A 481 27.63 -7.54 5.41
N GLY A 482 27.33 -7.57 6.70
CA GLY A 482 28.14 -8.26 7.71
C GLY A 482 29.18 -7.35 8.39
N PRO A 483 29.92 -7.88 9.38
CA PRO A 483 30.50 -7.08 10.44
C PRO A 483 31.61 -6.13 10.00
N GLU A 484 31.80 -5.09 10.81
CA GLU A 484 32.84 -4.06 10.71
C GLU A 484 33.73 -4.08 11.96
N PRO A 485 34.91 -4.73 11.89
CA PRO A 485 35.85 -4.81 13.00
C PRO A 485 36.37 -3.46 13.51
N LEU A 486 36.25 -2.37 12.74
CA LEU A 486 36.67 -1.03 13.16
C LEU A 486 35.85 -0.50 14.35
N THR A 487 34.54 -0.78 14.41
CA THR A 487 33.60 -0.24 15.39
C THR A 487 34.06 -0.44 16.84
N LYS A 488 34.59 -1.63 17.18
CA LYS A 488 35.07 -1.92 18.54
C LYS A 488 36.29 -1.08 18.97
N TYR A 489 37.13 -0.64 18.02
CA TYR A 489 38.30 0.18 18.31
C TYR A 489 37.91 1.65 18.48
N VAL A 490 36.94 2.14 17.69
CA VAL A 490 36.36 3.48 17.87
C VAL A 490 35.67 3.57 19.25
N VAL A 491 34.82 2.59 19.59
CA VAL A 491 34.21 2.47 20.93
C VAL A 491 35.28 2.49 22.04
N PHE A 492 36.34 1.69 21.93
CA PHE A 492 37.39 1.68 22.96
C PHE A 492 38.10 3.04 23.09
N GLY A 493 38.38 3.72 21.99
CA GLY A 493 38.95 5.07 21.99
C GLY A 493 38.04 6.10 22.64
N VAL A 494 36.74 6.10 22.31
CA VAL A 494 35.77 7.08 22.82
C VAL A 494 35.40 6.83 24.28
N VAL A 495 35.27 5.57 24.72
CA VAL A 495 35.15 5.22 26.15
C VAL A 495 36.40 5.67 26.94
N SER A 496 37.60 5.47 26.38
CA SER A 496 38.85 5.92 27.00
C SER A 496 38.94 7.45 27.10
N LEU A 497 38.48 8.18 26.06
CA LEU A 497 38.40 9.64 26.06
C LEU A 497 37.46 10.14 27.19
N GLN A 498 36.27 9.56 27.30
CA GLN A 498 35.31 9.94 28.35
C GLN A 498 35.85 9.69 29.76
N ILE A 499 36.46 8.53 30.00
CA ILE A 499 37.09 8.20 31.30
C ILE A 499 38.22 9.19 31.61
N CYS A 500 39.03 9.56 30.61
CA CYS A 500 40.08 10.56 30.76
C CYS A 500 39.52 11.94 31.14
N CYS A 501 38.51 12.43 30.42
CA CYS A 501 37.85 13.70 30.74
C CYS A 501 37.18 13.69 32.13
N ALA A 502 36.50 12.61 32.50
CA ALA A 502 35.90 12.43 33.82
C ALA A 502 36.97 12.48 34.94
N TYR A 503 38.11 11.81 34.75
CA TYR A 503 39.24 11.83 35.69
C TYR A 503 39.93 13.20 35.77
N LEU A 504 40.06 13.93 34.66
CA LEU A 504 40.65 15.28 34.63
C LEU A 504 39.73 16.35 35.24
N LEU A 505 38.41 16.12 35.26
CA LEU A 505 37.42 16.99 35.88
C LEU A 505 37.07 16.62 37.33
N ARG A 506 37.61 15.53 37.90
CA ARG A 506 37.27 15.05 39.25
C ARG A 506 37.35 16.10 40.37
N ASP A 507 38.29 17.05 40.26
CA ASP A 507 38.54 18.13 41.22
C ASP A 507 37.91 19.47 40.78
N THR A 508 37.06 19.45 39.74
CA THR A 508 36.43 20.62 39.11
C THR A 508 34.94 20.63 39.42
N SER A 509 34.40 21.73 39.94
CA SER A 509 32.96 21.86 40.18
C SER A 509 32.16 21.84 38.87
N MET A 510 31.05 21.10 38.86
CA MET A 510 30.08 21.04 37.76
C MET A 510 29.55 22.42 37.33
N LEU A 511 29.53 23.40 38.24
CA LEU A 511 29.08 24.77 37.97
C LEU A 511 30.15 25.65 37.30
N SER A 512 31.38 25.14 37.10
CA SER A 512 32.42 25.89 36.41
C SER A 512 32.26 25.81 34.88
N TRP A 513 32.55 26.93 34.19
CA TRP A 513 32.48 26.97 32.74
C TRP A 513 33.37 25.90 32.07
N ARG A 514 34.54 25.59 32.66
CA ARG A 514 35.46 24.56 32.13
C ARG A 514 34.82 23.17 32.13
N PHE A 515 34.10 22.83 33.20
CA PHE A 515 33.38 21.57 33.30
C PHE A 515 32.25 21.53 32.27
N PHE A 516 31.39 22.54 32.25
CA PHE A 516 30.26 22.60 31.32
C PHE A 516 30.70 22.59 29.85
N ALA A 517 31.71 23.38 29.48
CA ALA A 517 32.25 23.41 28.11
C ALA A 517 32.88 22.08 27.69
N THR A 518 33.51 21.35 28.63
CA THR A 518 34.07 20.02 28.36
C THR A 518 32.97 18.96 28.26
N ALA A 519 31.94 19.04 29.10
CA ALA A 519 30.75 18.18 29.04
C ALA A 519 29.92 18.41 27.77
N TYR A 520 29.85 19.65 27.27
CA TYR A 520 29.14 19.97 26.03
C TYR A 520 29.96 19.65 24.77
N LEU A 521 31.18 20.17 24.64
CA LEU A 521 31.93 20.07 23.38
C LEU A 521 32.55 18.68 23.15
N ILE A 522 33.12 18.09 24.21
CA ILE A 522 33.76 16.76 24.13
C ILE A 522 32.77 15.69 24.60
N GLY A 523 32.16 15.89 25.77
CA GLY A 523 31.29 14.91 26.41
C GLY A 523 30.04 14.57 25.61
N ALA A 524 29.28 15.56 25.16
CA ALA A 524 28.04 15.35 24.41
C ALA A 524 28.33 14.73 23.02
N THR A 525 29.35 15.22 22.32
CA THR A 525 29.83 14.61 21.04
C THR A 525 30.24 13.15 21.22
N ALA A 526 30.99 12.84 22.28
CA ALA A 526 31.44 11.48 22.55
C ALA A 526 30.31 10.55 23.04
N ASN A 527 29.33 11.03 23.80
CA ASN A 527 28.15 10.22 24.16
C ASN A 527 27.17 10.06 22.99
N GLN A 528 27.07 11.04 22.08
CA GLN A 528 26.40 10.86 20.79
C GLN A 528 27.05 9.75 19.94
N ASN A 529 28.40 9.72 19.86
CA ASN A 529 29.11 8.61 19.25
C ASN A 529 28.74 7.27 19.93
N LEU A 530 28.76 7.20 21.27
CA LEU A 530 28.49 5.95 21.99
C LEU A 530 27.03 5.48 21.90
N PHE A 531 26.06 6.38 21.86
CA PHE A 531 24.66 6.05 21.57
C PHE A 531 24.54 5.35 20.20
N LEU A 532 25.17 5.93 19.18
CA LEU A 532 25.11 5.41 17.81
C LEU A 532 26.04 4.20 17.58
N ALA A 533 27.04 4.00 18.44
CA ALA A 533 27.74 2.73 18.54
C ALA A 533 26.84 1.62 19.09
N ILE A 534 26.06 1.88 20.15
CA ILE A 534 25.12 0.91 20.74
C ILE A 534 24.02 0.54 19.73
N HIS A 535 23.60 1.50 18.90
CA HIS A 535 22.77 1.30 17.72
C HIS A 535 23.41 0.33 16.70
N GLU A 536 24.59 0.64 16.16
CA GLU A 536 25.33 -0.22 15.21
C GLU A 536 25.57 -1.65 15.78
N ILE A 537 25.91 -1.74 17.06
CA ILE A 537 26.15 -3.01 17.77
C ILE A 537 24.85 -3.81 17.96
N SER A 538 23.69 -3.15 18.03
CA SER A 538 22.38 -3.82 18.16
C SER A 538 22.03 -4.66 16.92
N HIS A 539 22.46 -4.22 15.73
CA HIS A 539 22.40 -5.00 14.49
C HIS A 539 23.40 -6.15 14.40
N ASN A 540 24.20 -6.38 15.45
CA ASN A 540 25.32 -7.32 15.52
C ASN A 540 26.54 -6.94 14.66
N LEU A 541 26.70 -5.68 14.26
CA LEU A 541 27.68 -5.31 13.23
C LEU A 541 29.13 -5.21 13.73
N ALA A 542 29.41 -5.22 15.04
CA ALA A 542 30.80 -5.19 15.52
C ALA A 542 31.50 -6.57 15.56
N PHE A 543 30.73 -7.67 15.65
CA PHE A 543 31.23 -9.05 15.75
C PHE A 543 30.28 -10.06 15.10
N ARG A 544 30.81 -11.16 14.53
CA ARG A 544 30.00 -12.33 14.16
C ARG A 544 29.28 -13.01 15.35
N SER A 545 29.76 -12.79 16.58
CA SER A 545 29.17 -13.37 17.80
C SER A 545 28.13 -12.43 18.42
N PRO A 546 26.85 -12.83 18.54
CA PRO A 546 25.82 -12.01 19.21
C PRO A 546 26.15 -11.71 20.68
N MET A 547 26.88 -12.60 21.36
CA MET A 547 27.36 -12.34 22.72
C MET A 547 28.48 -11.30 22.74
N GLY A 548 29.39 -11.33 21.75
CA GLY A 548 30.44 -10.32 21.58
C GLY A 548 29.86 -8.92 21.41
N ASN A 549 28.81 -8.79 20.59
CA ASN A 549 28.06 -7.54 20.44
C ASN A 549 27.41 -7.09 21.76
N ARG A 550 26.67 -7.97 22.46
CA ARG A 550 26.05 -7.64 23.76
C ARG A 550 27.06 -7.15 24.80
N LEU A 551 28.24 -7.76 24.88
CA LEU A 551 29.30 -7.36 25.81
C LEU A 551 29.94 -6.02 25.40
N LEU A 552 30.12 -5.77 24.10
CA LEU A 552 30.61 -4.47 23.61
C LEU A 552 29.58 -3.35 23.81
N ALA A 553 28.28 -3.62 23.67
CA ALA A 553 27.22 -2.65 23.96
C ALA A 553 27.23 -2.24 25.44
N ILE A 554 27.35 -3.20 26.36
CA ILE A 554 27.50 -2.92 27.81
C ILE A 554 28.79 -2.13 28.10
N PHE A 555 29.88 -2.36 27.37
CA PHE A 555 31.11 -1.58 27.51
C PHE A 555 30.99 -0.16 26.94
N ALA A 556 30.34 0.02 25.78
CA ALA A 556 30.02 1.31 25.19
C ALA A 556 29.05 2.13 26.08
N ASN A 557 28.21 1.45 26.87
CA ASN A 557 27.28 2.05 27.82
C ASN A 557 27.99 2.73 29.01
N LEU A 558 29.22 2.34 29.36
CA LEU A 558 29.87 2.80 30.61
C LEU A 558 29.88 4.33 30.78
N PRO A 559 30.26 5.14 29.77
CA PRO A 559 30.25 6.61 29.87
C PRO A 559 28.86 7.26 29.83
N ILE A 560 27.79 6.48 29.63
CA ILE A 560 26.42 6.99 29.63
C ILE A 560 25.92 7.22 31.08
N GLY A 561 26.47 6.49 32.05
CA GLY A 561 26.09 6.58 33.47
C GLY A 561 24.74 5.94 33.83
N LEU A 562 24.01 5.40 32.85
CA LEU A 562 22.71 4.72 33.02
C LEU A 562 22.64 3.46 32.14
N PRO A 563 22.20 2.30 32.68
CA PRO A 563 22.30 1.00 32.01
C PRO A 563 21.15 0.75 31.01
N TYR A 564 21.24 1.31 29.80
CA TYR A 564 20.15 1.26 28.81
C TYR A 564 20.40 0.29 27.63
N SER A 565 21.66 -0.03 27.30
CA SER A 565 22.02 -0.77 26.07
C SER A 565 21.35 -2.14 25.93
N ALA A 566 21.11 -2.82 27.05
CA ALA A 566 20.40 -4.11 27.10
C ALA A 566 18.91 -4.00 26.67
N ALA A 567 18.26 -2.88 27.00
CA ALA A 567 16.87 -2.60 26.68
C ALA A 567 16.71 -1.95 25.30
N PHE A 568 17.68 -1.15 24.86
CA PHE A 568 17.66 -0.47 23.56
C PHE A 568 17.50 -1.45 22.38
N ARG A 569 18.27 -2.54 22.34
CA ARG A 569 18.28 -3.49 21.21
C ARG A 569 16.88 -4.03 20.80
N PRO A 570 16.05 -4.58 21.71
CA PRO A 570 14.71 -5.07 21.33
C PRO A 570 13.75 -3.96 20.89
N TYR A 571 13.85 -2.73 21.43
CA TYR A 571 13.07 -1.59 20.94
C TYR A 571 13.47 -1.24 19.51
N HIS A 572 14.75 -0.95 19.32
CA HIS A 572 15.32 -0.50 18.05
C HIS A 572 15.04 -1.46 16.88
N LEU A 573 15.16 -2.76 17.12
CA LEU A 573 14.84 -3.78 16.11
C LEU A 573 13.34 -4.01 15.91
N THR A 574 12.49 -3.61 16.85
CA THR A 574 11.03 -3.59 16.66
C THR A 574 10.62 -2.37 15.86
N HIS A 575 11.19 -1.19 16.13
CA HIS A 575 11.03 0.04 15.36
C HIS A 575 11.35 -0.19 13.87
N HIS A 576 12.54 -0.70 13.53
CA HIS A 576 12.91 -1.06 12.14
C HIS A 576 11.99 -2.08 11.43
N LYS A 577 11.15 -2.81 12.17
CA LYS A 577 10.19 -3.78 11.61
C LYS A 577 8.74 -3.31 11.68
N SER A 578 8.48 -2.18 12.34
CA SER A 578 7.15 -1.74 12.74
C SER A 578 7.05 -0.21 12.68
N LEU A 579 7.78 0.43 11.77
CA LEU A 579 7.93 1.89 11.68
C LEU A 579 6.57 2.59 11.58
N GLY A 580 6.31 3.50 12.52
CA GLY A 580 5.03 4.19 12.63
C GLY A 580 3.87 3.34 13.16
N VAL A 581 4.03 2.05 13.47
CA VAL A 581 2.92 1.20 13.96
C VAL A 581 2.60 1.54 15.40
N THR A 582 1.36 1.98 15.62
CA THR A 582 0.84 2.39 16.94
C THR A 582 0.92 1.23 17.93
N GLY A 583 1.51 1.48 19.11
CA GLY A 583 1.69 0.48 20.16
C GLY A 583 2.93 -0.42 19.99
N LEU A 584 3.64 -0.35 18.86
CA LEU A 584 4.88 -1.12 18.60
C LEU A 584 6.11 -0.23 18.40
N ASP A 585 5.96 0.89 17.68
CA ASP A 585 7.01 1.89 17.53
C ASP A 585 7.06 2.79 18.78
N THR A 586 8.13 2.67 19.56
CA THR A 586 8.35 3.44 20.79
C THR A 586 8.76 4.89 20.55
N ASP A 587 9.17 5.20 19.32
CA ASP A 587 9.83 6.46 19.01
C ASP A 587 8.80 7.49 18.53
N LEU A 588 7.58 7.03 18.21
CA LEU A 588 6.37 7.86 18.10
C LEU A 588 6.03 8.55 19.43
N PRO A 589 5.78 9.88 19.45
CA PRO A 589 5.16 10.54 20.58
C PRO A 589 3.68 10.15 20.71
N THR A 590 3.19 10.10 21.94
CA THR A 590 1.76 9.94 22.26
C THR A 590 0.98 11.22 21.91
N ALA A 591 -0.34 11.12 21.74
CA ALA A 591 -1.20 12.29 21.53
C ALA A 591 -1.18 13.27 22.72
N VAL A 592 -0.93 12.77 23.95
CA VAL A 592 -0.78 13.61 25.14
C VAL A 592 0.54 14.38 25.14
N GLU A 593 1.67 13.73 24.79
CA GLU A 593 2.94 14.43 24.59
C GLU A 593 2.82 15.50 23.50
N ALA A 594 2.22 15.16 22.36
CA ALA A 594 2.09 16.09 21.26
C ALA A 594 1.19 17.29 21.61
N PHE A 595 0.02 17.06 22.21
CA PHE A 595 -0.87 18.13 22.66
C PHE A 595 -0.21 19.09 23.67
N LEU A 596 0.60 18.56 24.60
CA LEU A 596 1.27 19.39 25.62
C LEU A 596 2.53 20.09 25.11
N LEU A 597 3.21 19.54 24.10
CA LEU A 597 4.52 20.01 23.65
C LEU A 597 4.48 20.75 22.31
N ASP A 598 3.38 20.75 21.57
CA ASP A 598 3.30 21.44 20.27
C ASP A 598 3.07 22.95 20.38
N SER A 599 4.07 23.64 20.92
CA SER A 599 4.18 25.09 20.99
C SER A 599 5.65 25.49 20.98
N LEU A 600 6.00 26.75 20.71
CA LEU A 600 7.42 27.18 20.69
C LEU A 600 8.15 26.83 22.00
N LEU A 601 7.51 27.00 23.17
CA LEU A 601 8.07 26.61 24.46
C LEU A 601 8.08 25.09 24.66
N GLY A 602 7.02 24.39 24.26
CA GLY A 602 6.91 22.93 24.37
C GLY A 602 7.92 22.19 23.49
N LYS A 603 8.14 22.66 22.26
CA LYS A 603 9.14 22.11 21.32
C LYS A 603 10.55 22.46 21.76
N THR A 604 10.79 23.66 22.31
CA THR A 604 12.06 23.99 22.99
C THR A 604 12.33 23.03 24.15
N PHE A 605 11.31 22.73 24.97
CA PHE A 605 11.41 21.77 26.07
C PHE A 605 11.68 20.35 25.54
N PHE A 606 10.93 19.88 24.53
CA PHE A 606 11.15 18.59 23.90
C PHE A 606 12.59 18.43 23.40
N CYS A 607 13.10 19.37 22.60
CA CYS A 607 14.47 19.32 22.07
C CYS A 607 15.55 19.54 23.16
N THR A 608 15.20 20.09 24.32
CA THR A 608 16.13 20.23 25.46
C THR A 608 16.20 18.96 26.31
N PHE A 609 15.08 18.24 26.44
CA PHE A 609 14.94 17.05 27.29
C PHE A 609 14.74 15.77 26.45
N GLN A 610 15.12 15.78 25.17
CA GLN A 610 14.73 14.78 24.17
C GLN A 610 15.13 13.35 24.57
N ILE A 611 16.33 13.19 25.13
CA ILE A 611 16.84 11.92 25.65
C ILE A 611 15.95 11.30 26.74
N LEU A 612 15.22 12.10 27.51
CA LEU A 612 14.30 11.60 28.54
C LEU A 612 13.05 10.99 27.90
N PHE A 613 12.53 11.56 26.81
CA PHE A 613 11.40 10.99 26.09
C PHE A 613 11.75 9.63 25.48
N TYR A 614 12.88 9.53 24.78
CA TYR A 614 13.37 8.24 24.25
C TYR A 614 13.72 7.21 25.35
N ALA A 615 14.16 7.64 26.54
CA ALA A 615 14.42 6.74 27.65
C ALA A 615 13.16 6.30 28.43
N VAL A 616 12.13 7.14 28.50
CA VAL A 616 10.96 6.95 29.37
C VAL A 616 9.73 6.45 28.63
N ARG A 617 9.43 6.97 27.42
CA ARG A 617 8.23 6.59 26.65
C ARG A 617 8.13 5.09 26.34
N PRO A 618 9.22 4.35 26.03
CA PRO A 618 9.13 2.91 25.83
C PRO A 618 8.43 2.18 26.99
N MET A 619 8.71 2.56 28.24
CA MET A 619 8.09 1.95 29.43
C MET A 619 6.56 2.07 29.48
N PHE A 620 5.95 2.97 28.70
CA PHE A 620 4.51 3.19 28.62
C PHE A 620 3.87 2.66 27.33
N ILE A 621 4.63 2.46 26.25
CA ILE A 621 4.12 1.94 24.97
C ILE A 621 4.21 0.41 24.91
N TYR A 622 5.40 -0.13 25.14
CA TYR A 622 5.70 -1.56 25.02
C TYR A 622 6.90 -1.88 25.90
N SER A 623 6.86 -2.94 26.72
CA SER A 623 7.99 -3.33 27.57
C SER A 623 8.45 -4.77 27.28
N PRO A 624 9.62 -4.99 26.65
CA PRO A 624 10.17 -6.31 26.40
C PRO A 624 10.58 -7.01 27.71
N PRO A 625 10.59 -8.35 27.74
CA PRO A 625 10.87 -9.10 28.96
C PRO A 625 12.31 -8.87 29.45
N ILE A 626 12.46 -8.51 30.74
CA ILE A 626 13.75 -8.34 31.39
C ILE A 626 14.54 -9.66 31.35
N THR A 627 15.78 -9.59 30.85
CA THR A 627 16.67 -10.76 30.70
C THR A 627 17.92 -10.63 31.59
N TYR A 628 18.68 -11.73 31.75
CA TYR A 628 19.96 -11.71 32.46
C TYR A 628 20.98 -10.69 31.90
N ILE A 629 20.85 -10.29 30.62
CA ILE A 629 21.68 -9.23 30.01
C ILE A 629 21.38 -7.85 30.62
N HIS A 630 20.13 -7.60 31.05
CA HIS A 630 19.76 -6.37 31.75
C HIS A 630 20.37 -6.33 33.15
N ALA A 631 20.28 -7.45 33.89
CA ALA A 631 20.92 -7.60 35.19
C ALA A 631 22.45 -7.45 35.10
N LEU A 632 23.07 -7.98 34.04
CA LEU A 632 24.49 -7.80 33.75
C LEU A 632 24.84 -6.35 33.44
N ASN A 633 24.07 -5.66 32.57
CA ASN A 633 24.29 -4.24 32.25
C ASN A 633 24.18 -3.36 33.50
N LEU A 634 23.17 -3.61 34.35
CA LEU A 634 22.97 -2.89 35.61
C LEU A 634 24.13 -3.13 36.59
N ALA A 635 24.52 -4.38 36.81
CA ALA A 635 25.61 -4.73 37.71
C ALA A 635 26.96 -4.17 37.24
N VAL A 636 27.24 -4.21 35.94
CA VAL A 636 28.47 -3.66 35.34
C VAL A 636 28.50 -2.14 35.42
N GLN A 637 27.39 -1.45 35.10
CA GLN A 637 27.30 0.01 35.18
C GLN A 637 27.50 0.50 36.62
N LEU A 638 26.75 -0.03 37.59
CA LEU A 638 26.87 0.35 39.00
C LEU A 638 28.27 0.06 39.57
N SER A 639 28.90 -1.04 39.15
CA SER A 639 30.28 -1.37 39.54
C SER A 639 31.29 -0.38 38.95
N PHE A 640 31.08 0.05 37.70
CA PHE A 640 31.92 1.04 37.02
C PHE A 640 31.76 2.44 37.64
N ASP A 641 30.55 2.92 37.88
CA ASP A 641 30.31 4.24 38.47
C ASP A 641 30.86 4.33 39.92
N TYR A 642 30.71 3.25 40.69
CA TYR A 642 31.34 3.11 41.99
C TYR A 642 32.88 3.09 41.89
N ALA A 643 33.45 2.33 40.95
CA ALA A 643 34.89 2.28 40.75
C ALA A 643 35.46 3.64 40.31
N LEU A 644 34.82 4.31 39.35
CA LEU A 644 35.23 5.61 38.81
C LEU A 644 35.26 6.68 39.91
N THR A 645 34.19 6.80 40.69
CA THR A 645 34.13 7.75 41.81
C THR A 645 35.15 7.39 42.91
N LYS A 646 35.32 6.10 43.21
CA LYS A 646 36.29 5.62 44.22
C LYS A 646 37.76 5.86 43.83
N PHE A 647 38.14 5.61 42.58
CA PHE A 647 39.49 5.88 42.08
C PHE A 647 39.75 7.38 41.89
N CYS A 648 38.71 8.18 41.64
CA CYS A 648 38.76 9.64 41.64
C CYS A 648 38.70 10.26 43.07
N GLY A 649 39.32 9.60 44.05
CA GLY A 649 39.42 10.10 45.43
C GLY A 649 38.11 10.13 46.23
N GLY A 650 37.03 9.54 45.72
CA GLY A 650 35.68 9.65 46.29
C GLY A 650 34.88 10.84 45.75
N SER A 651 35.38 11.58 44.75
CA SER A 651 34.64 12.67 44.11
C SER A 651 33.50 12.16 43.24
N LEU A 652 32.35 12.83 43.29
CA LEU A 652 31.20 12.60 42.40
C LEU A 652 31.26 13.41 41.09
N GLN A 653 32.17 14.38 40.96
CA GLN A 653 32.32 15.19 39.74
C GLN A 653 32.56 14.36 38.46
N PRO A 654 33.30 13.22 38.47
CA PRO A 654 33.42 12.35 37.29
C PRO A 654 32.07 11.75 36.85
N PHE A 655 31.24 11.32 37.80
CA PHE A 655 29.91 10.77 37.51
C PHE A 655 28.95 11.87 37.03
N TYR A 656 28.97 13.04 37.66
CA TYR A 656 28.22 14.21 37.18
C TYR A 656 28.65 14.62 35.77
N TYR A 657 29.92 14.47 35.40
CA TYR A 657 30.40 14.74 34.05
C TYR A 657 29.80 13.76 33.03
N LEU A 658 29.76 12.46 33.34
CA LEU A 658 29.16 11.45 32.46
C LEU A 658 27.64 11.68 32.29
N ILE A 659 26.91 11.87 33.40
CA ILE A 659 25.46 12.13 33.36
C ILE A 659 25.12 13.43 32.62
N LEU A 660 25.88 14.51 32.87
CA LEU A 660 25.69 15.78 32.15
C LEU A 660 26.03 15.64 30.66
N SER A 661 27.05 14.87 30.31
CA SER A 661 27.41 14.57 28.92
C SER A 661 26.30 13.79 28.21
N SER A 662 25.71 12.78 28.86
CA SER A 662 24.56 12.02 28.35
C SER A 662 23.30 12.86 28.19
N PHE A 663 23.04 13.77 29.13
CA PHE A 663 21.93 14.71 29.02
C PHE A 663 22.12 15.62 27.80
N LEU A 664 23.24 16.37 27.79
CA LEU A 664 23.55 17.32 26.72
C LEU A 664 23.65 16.67 25.34
N ALA A 665 24.08 15.41 25.25
CA ALA A 665 24.11 14.62 24.01
C ALA A 665 22.75 14.54 23.31
N GLY A 666 21.66 14.43 24.06
CA GLY A 666 20.27 14.48 23.55
C GLY A 666 19.48 15.67 24.09
N SER A 667 20.15 16.82 24.16
CA SER A 667 19.57 18.16 24.25
C SER A 667 19.81 18.91 22.92
N LEU A 668 19.86 20.25 22.93
CA LEU A 668 20.15 21.15 21.80
C LEU A 668 21.59 21.07 21.24
N HIS A 669 22.19 19.88 21.21
CA HIS A 669 23.53 19.62 20.68
C HIS A 669 23.49 19.37 19.15
N PRO A 670 24.46 19.87 18.33
CA PRO A 670 24.40 19.78 16.87
C PRO A 670 24.13 18.41 16.26
N CYS A 671 24.59 17.33 16.89
CA CYS A 671 24.34 15.97 16.41
C CYS A 671 22.92 15.46 16.76
N ALA A 672 22.30 15.96 17.83
CA ALA A 672 21.00 15.48 18.32
C ALA A 672 19.85 15.72 17.34
N GLY A 673 20.04 16.59 16.33
CA GLY A 673 19.08 16.79 15.26
C GLY A 673 18.81 15.54 14.43
N HIS A 674 19.62 14.48 14.54
CA HIS A 674 19.31 13.16 13.96
C HIS A 674 17.96 12.62 14.50
N PHE A 675 17.73 12.64 15.83
CA PHE A 675 16.48 12.22 16.48
C PHE A 675 15.20 12.96 16.05
N ILE A 676 15.34 14.03 15.26
CA ILE A 676 14.24 14.78 14.64
C ILE A 676 14.23 14.51 13.13
N ALA A 677 15.37 14.71 12.47
CA ALA A 677 15.57 14.54 11.04
C ALA A 677 15.15 13.16 10.52
N GLU A 678 15.42 12.12 11.31
CA GLU A 678 15.28 10.74 10.91
C GLU A 678 13.81 10.28 10.84
N HIS A 679 12.90 10.93 11.59
CA HIS A 679 11.51 10.44 11.73
C HIS A 679 10.40 11.50 11.71
N TYR A 680 10.72 12.80 11.82
CA TYR A 680 9.73 13.89 11.72
C TYR A 680 9.64 14.45 10.30
N PHE A 681 8.44 14.90 9.93
CA PHE A 681 8.08 15.32 8.58
C PHE A 681 8.22 16.85 8.38
N PHE A 682 8.86 17.26 7.27
CA PHE A 682 9.24 18.65 6.96
C PHE A 682 8.80 19.09 5.55
N SER A 683 7.52 18.95 5.20
CA SER A 683 7.02 19.21 3.83
C SER A 683 6.67 20.68 3.51
N GLN A 684 6.57 21.55 4.51
CA GLN A 684 6.11 22.94 4.37
C GLN A 684 7.07 23.94 5.05
N VAL A 685 8.38 23.70 4.95
CA VAL A 685 9.41 24.61 5.48
C VAL A 685 10.15 25.28 4.33
N ASP A 686 10.27 26.61 4.35
CA ASP A 686 10.90 27.35 3.25
C ASP A 686 12.38 26.97 3.04
N HIS A 687 13.07 26.57 4.12
CA HIS A 687 14.50 26.27 4.13
C HIS A 687 14.85 25.10 5.08
N GLY A 688 15.66 24.14 4.63
CA GLY A 688 16.29 23.10 5.46
C GLY A 688 16.48 21.74 4.79
N THR A 689 15.64 21.45 3.79
CA THR A 689 15.51 20.18 3.06
C THR A 689 15.45 20.40 1.54
N GLU A 690 16.10 19.53 0.75
CA GLU A 690 16.00 19.40 -0.72
C GLU A 690 16.37 17.93 -1.11
N SER A 691 15.87 17.27 -2.18
CA SER A 691 14.73 17.56 -3.06
C SER A 691 14.03 16.21 -3.47
N ILE A 692 13.08 16.12 -4.42
CA ILE A 692 13.41 16.04 -5.86
C ILE A 692 13.11 17.35 -6.58
N THR A 693 11.91 17.89 -6.34
CA THR A 693 11.31 18.91 -7.20
C THR A 693 11.84 20.32 -6.89
N GLU A 694 12.44 20.56 -5.74
CA GLU A 694 13.14 21.82 -5.42
C GLU A 694 14.43 22.03 -6.25
N GLN A 695 15.00 20.96 -6.83
CA GLN A 695 16.00 21.11 -7.91
C GLN A 695 15.34 21.47 -9.26
N LYS A 696 14.13 20.96 -9.53
CA LYS A 696 13.44 21.12 -10.83
C LYS A 696 13.01 22.57 -11.14
N THR A 697 13.11 23.50 -10.19
CA THR A 697 12.90 24.96 -10.40
C THR A 697 14.18 25.81 -10.39
N LYS A 698 15.36 25.28 -10.00
CA LYS A 698 16.64 26.02 -10.12
C LYS A 698 17.21 26.03 -11.53
N SER A 699 16.64 25.26 -12.47
CA SER A 699 16.98 25.33 -13.88
C SER A 699 15.78 24.97 -14.75
N ALA A 700 15.54 25.78 -15.78
CA ALA A 700 14.66 25.39 -16.88
C ALA A 700 15.29 24.25 -17.70
N GLU A 701 14.46 23.62 -18.54
CA GLU A 701 14.78 22.63 -19.58
C GLU A 701 14.72 21.11 -19.23
N LYS A 702 13.64 20.50 -19.76
CA LYS A 702 13.61 19.23 -20.55
C LYS A 702 13.88 17.86 -19.87
N LYS A 703 12.78 17.08 -19.86
CA LYS A 703 12.70 15.67 -20.33
C LYS A 703 13.54 14.58 -19.63
N GLN A 704 13.02 14.03 -18.54
CA GLN A 704 12.41 12.67 -18.49
C GLN A 704 11.81 12.41 -17.08
N PRO A 705 10.74 11.59 -16.94
CA PRO A 705 10.23 11.22 -15.62
C PRO A 705 11.17 10.21 -14.95
N HIS A 706 11.45 10.39 -13.66
CA HIS A 706 12.32 9.47 -12.91
C HIS A 706 11.49 8.39 -12.19
N PRO A 707 11.95 7.13 -12.08
CA PRO A 707 11.21 6.05 -11.40
C PRO A 707 10.86 6.28 -9.91
N LEU A 708 11.37 7.35 -9.29
CA LEU A 708 11.06 7.74 -7.91
C LEU A 708 10.17 8.99 -7.79
N ASP A 709 9.74 9.60 -8.91
CA ASP A 709 8.79 10.73 -8.91
C ASP A 709 7.37 10.35 -8.39
N SER A 710 7.18 9.11 -7.93
CA SER A 710 5.92 8.51 -7.46
C SER A 710 6.04 7.83 -6.10
N LEU A 711 7.05 8.14 -5.27
CA LEU A 711 7.12 7.63 -3.91
C LEU A 711 6.16 8.39 -2.96
N PRO A 712 5.66 7.74 -1.89
CA PRO A 712 4.93 8.42 -0.82
C PRO A 712 5.81 9.44 -0.08
N PRO A 713 5.22 10.31 0.76
CA PRO A 713 5.98 11.32 1.49
C PRO A 713 7.08 10.66 2.36
N PRO A 714 8.28 11.25 2.46
CA PRO A 714 9.37 10.63 3.22
C PRO A 714 9.03 10.51 4.70
N GLU A 715 8.83 9.27 5.14
CA GLU A 715 8.70 8.92 6.56
C GLU A 715 10.03 9.07 7.31
N THR A 716 11.13 9.12 6.55
CA THR A 716 12.51 9.16 6.98
C THR A 716 13.35 10.00 6.01
N TYR A 717 14.26 10.82 6.54
CA TYR A 717 15.14 11.67 5.73
C TYR A 717 16.61 11.35 6.01
N SER A 718 17.45 11.43 4.97
CA SER A 718 18.90 11.31 5.11
C SER A 718 19.56 12.68 5.35
N TYR A 719 20.80 12.68 5.83
CA TYR A 719 21.70 13.81 6.04
C TYR A 719 23.10 13.36 5.60
N TYR A 720 23.66 14.00 4.57
CA TYR A 720 24.97 13.65 4.02
C TYR A 720 26.11 14.56 4.51
N GLY A 721 25.83 15.45 5.47
CA GLY A 721 26.78 16.47 5.93
C GLY A 721 27.86 15.97 6.89
N PRO A 722 28.78 16.87 7.32
CA PRO A 722 30.03 16.50 7.99
C PRO A 722 29.86 15.91 9.39
N LEU A 723 28.73 16.09 10.08
CA LEU A 723 28.55 15.54 11.44
C LEU A 723 28.54 14.01 11.48
N ASN A 724 28.27 13.35 10.34
CA ASN A 724 28.34 11.90 10.14
C ASN A 724 29.65 11.25 10.63
N CYS A 725 30.77 11.98 10.58
CA CYS A 725 32.07 11.46 11.03
C CYS A 725 32.14 11.21 12.55
N PHE A 726 31.25 11.82 13.34
CA PHE A 726 31.10 11.57 14.77
C PHE A 726 30.01 10.55 15.11
N THR A 727 29.10 10.28 14.17
CA THR A 727 27.82 9.59 14.41
C THR A 727 27.64 8.30 13.60
N TYR A 728 28.75 7.60 13.32
CA TYR A 728 28.75 6.34 12.55
C TYR A 728 27.95 6.42 11.24
N ASN A 729 28.08 7.54 10.51
CA ASN A 729 27.36 7.78 9.25
C ASN A 729 25.83 7.56 9.31
N VAL A 730 25.19 7.61 10.50
CA VAL A 730 23.76 7.27 10.64
C VAL A 730 22.84 8.17 9.83
N GLY A 731 23.30 9.38 9.48
CA GLY A 731 22.60 10.28 8.57
C GLY A 731 22.38 9.68 7.18
N LEU A 732 23.09 8.63 6.77
CA LEU A 732 22.66 7.77 5.66
C LEU A 732 21.52 6.85 6.13
N HIS A 733 20.44 7.48 6.58
CA HIS A 733 19.40 6.86 7.38
C HIS A 733 18.42 6.05 6.53
N ASN A 734 18.09 6.55 5.33
CA ASN A 734 17.33 5.77 4.34
C ASN A 734 18.11 4.51 3.93
N GLU A 735 19.41 4.63 3.67
CA GLU A 735 20.30 3.51 3.36
C GLU A 735 20.40 2.51 4.53
N HIS A 736 20.47 3.02 5.76
CA HIS A 736 20.54 2.21 6.96
C HIS A 736 19.24 1.43 7.21
N HIS A 737 18.07 2.07 7.13
CA HIS A 737 16.77 1.39 7.25
C HIS A 737 16.50 0.43 6.07
N ASP A 738 16.92 0.80 4.85
CA ASP A 738 16.86 -0.09 3.70
C ASP A 738 17.78 -1.30 3.85
N PHE A 739 18.94 -1.19 4.51
CA PHE A 739 19.85 -2.31 4.70
C PHE A 739 20.52 -2.32 6.10
N PRO A 740 19.81 -2.68 7.19
CA PRO A 740 20.34 -2.64 8.56
C PRO A 740 21.39 -3.74 8.86
N ALA A 741 21.84 -4.46 7.83
CA ALA A 741 22.93 -5.44 7.87
C ALA A 741 24.21 -4.95 7.16
N ILE A 742 24.18 -3.76 6.55
CA ILE A 742 25.35 -3.08 5.97
C ILE A 742 25.89 -2.09 7.00
N PRO A 743 27.16 -2.20 7.42
CA PRO A 743 27.72 -1.36 8.47
C PRO A 743 28.05 0.05 7.99
N TRP A 744 28.19 0.97 8.94
CA TRP A 744 28.43 2.40 8.74
C TRP A 744 29.53 2.75 7.73
N THR A 745 30.64 1.98 7.71
CA THR A 745 31.76 2.16 6.78
C THR A 745 31.39 1.96 5.31
N ARG A 746 30.25 1.31 5.04
CA ARG A 746 29.80 0.85 3.72
C ARG A 746 28.47 1.47 3.27
N LEU A 747 27.77 2.25 4.11
CA LEU A 747 26.55 2.96 3.72
C LEU A 747 26.80 3.89 2.51
N HIS A 748 27.91 4.64 2.51
CA HIS A 748 28.31 5.44 1.33
C HIS A 748 28.61 4.60 0.07
N ALA A 749 28.90 3.32 0.19
CA ALA A 749 29.07 2.42 -0.94
C ALA A 749 27.72 1.89 -1.45
N LEU A 750 26.77 1.59 -0.55
CA LEU A 750 25.38 1.31 -0.91
C LEU A 750 24.76 2.50 -1.66
N HIS A 751 24.86 3.72 -1.10
CA HIS A 751 24.38 4.95 -1.72
C HIS A 751 24.92 5.11 -3.15
N ARG A 752 26.22 4.90 -3.38
CA ARG A 752 26.83 5.02 -4.73
C ARG A 752 26.49 3.90 -5.70
N ILE A 753 26.06 2.73 -5.22
CA ILE A 753 25.65 1.62 -6.10
C ILE A 753 24.20 1.81 -6.54
N ALA A 754 23.34 2.25 -5.63
CA ALA A 754 21.91 2.41 -5.84
C ALA A 754 21.49 3.89 -5.77
N SER A 755 22.29 4.80 -6.34
CA SER A 755 22.08 6.24 -6.19
C SER A 755 20.78 6.72 -6.84
N GLU A 756 20.27 6.02 -7.85
CA GLU A 756 18.95 6.27 -8.43
C GLU A 756 17.80 5.96 -7.46
N PHE A 757 18.07 5.28 -6.35
CA PHE A 757 17.10 5.02 -5.27
C PHE A 757 17.23 5.99 -4.08
N TYR A 758 18.28 6.83 -4.01
CA TYR A 758 18.58 7.69 -2.85
C TYR A 758 18.76 9.18 -3.18
N GLU A 759 19.36 9.54 -4.33
CA GLU A 759 19.43 10.92 -4.82
C GLU A 759 18.04 11.55 -5.03
N PRO A 760 16.98 10.79 -5.41
CA PRO A 760 15.62 11.31 -5.45
C PRO A 760 14.86 11.25 -4.12
N LEU A 761 15.55 11.16 -2.98
CA LEU A 761 14.92 11.30 -1.65
C LEU A 761 15.39 12.62 -1.02
N PRO A 762 14.48 13.43 -0.45
CA PRO A 762 14.87 14.69 0.17
C PRO A 762 15.72 14.43 1.40
N CYS A 763 16.71 15.29 1.57
CA CYS A 763 17.70 15.19 2.62
C CYS A 763 17.81 16.50 3.40
N HIS A 764 18.15 16.40 4.67
CA HIS A 764 18.50 17.54 5.50
C HIS A 764 19.93 17.96 5.18
N HIS A 765 20.17 19.27 5.02
CA HIS A 765 21.53 19.78 4.82
C HIS A 765 22.25 20.14 6.14
N SER A 766 21.52 20.27 7.25
CA SER A 766 22.09 20.59 8.57
C SER A 766 21.18 20.17 9.72
N TRP A 767 21.60 19.18 10.52
CA TRP A 767 20.93 18.82 11.78
C TRP A 767 20.78 19.98 12.77
N VAL A 768 21.66 20.99 12.73
CA VAL A 768 21.50 22.22 13.51
C VAL A 768 20.29 23.01 13.05
N TRP A 769 20.06 23.11 11.73
CA TRP A 769 18.84 23.72 11.20
C TRP A 769 17.60 22.90 11.51
N VAL A 770 17.66 21.56 11.44
CA VAL A 770 16.53 20.70 11.83
C VAL A 770 16.02 21.01 13.25
N ILE A 771 16.93 21.15 14.22
CA ILE A 771 16.55 21.50 15.61
C ILE A 771 15.85 22.88 15.64
N TRP A 772 16.42 23.89 14.99
CA TRP A 772 15.88 25.26 15.04
C TRP A 772 14.58 25.42 14.24
N THR A 773 14.47 24.82 13.06
CA THR A 773 13.24 24.78 12.26
C THR A 773 12.15 24.02 13.03
N PHE A 774 12.45 22.87 13.64
CA PHE A 774 11.47 22.17 14.47
C PHE A 774 10.97 23.02 15.65
N ILE A 775 11.82 23.82 16.29
CA ILE A 775 11.42 24.68 17.41
C ILE A 775 10.63 25.92 16.95
N LEU A 776 11.12 26.61 15.92
CA LEU A 776 10.70 27.97 15.56
C LEU A 776 9.64 28.03 14.46
N ASP A 777 9.62 27.07 13.54
CA ASP A 777 8.58 26.99 12.53
C ASP A 777 7.24 26.57 13.19
N LYS A 778 6.13 27.01 12.60
CA LYS A 778 4.76 26.64 12.98
C LYS A 778 4.21 25.48 12.13
N ASN A 779 4.83 25.20 10.98
CA ASN A 779 4.39 24.18 10.02
C ASN A 779 4.97 22.78 10.34
N VAL A 780 5.95 22.70 11.25
CA VAL A 780 6.54 21.44 11.74
C VAL A 780 6.45 21.39 13.25
N GLY A 781 6.13 20.22 13.81
CA GLY A 781 5.89 20.07 15.24
C GLY A 781 5.71 18.62 15.70
N MET A 782 5.19 18.45 16.91
CA MET A 782 5.09 17.15 17.58
C MET A 782 4.17 16.16 16.84
N TRP A 783 3.17 16.66 16.13
CA TRP A 783 2.22 15.88 15.34
C TRP A 783 2.78 15.43 13.98
N CYS A 784 3.93 15.98 13.55
CA CYS A 784 4.54 15.71 12.25
C CYS A 784 5.27 14.36 12.21
N ARG A 785 4.55 13.27 12.52
CA ARG A 785 4.97 11.87 12.47
C ARG A 785 3.93 11.04 11.72
N VAL A 786 4.39 10.07 10.95
CA VAL A 786 3.53 9.10 10.27
C VAL A 786 3.14 7.97 11.24
N LYS A 787 1.85 7.60 11.25
CA LYS A 787 1.29 6.50 12.04
C LYS A 787 0.62 5.45 11.17
N ARG A 788 0.60 4.22 11.66
CA ARG A 788 -0.13 3.06 11.11
C ARG A 788 -1.00 2.45 12.20
N ALA A 789 -2.19 1.98 11.82
CA ALA A 789 -3.12 1.31 12.74
C ALA A 789 -2.83 -0.19 12.93
N GLN A 790 -2.22 -0.84 11.92
CA GLN A 790 -1.92 -2.27 11.91
C GLN A 790 -0.60 -2.54 11.17
N GLY A 791 -0.08 -3.77 11.29
CA GLY A 791 1.20 -4.21 10.71
C GLY A 791 2.32 -4.39 11.74
N GLY A 792 3.55 -4.56 11.26
CA GLY A 792 4.74 -4.65 12.11
C GLY A 792 4.95 -6.00 12.83
N ARG A 793 6.10 -6.16 13.51
CA ARG A 793 6.44 -7.37 14.26
C ARG A 793 7.43 -7.14 15.40
N ILE A 794 7.02 -7.49 16.62
CA ILE A 794 7.85 -7.45 17.83
C ILE A 794 9.12 -8.30 17.69
N VAL A 795 10.28 -7.72 18.03
CA VAL A 795 11.57 -8.43 18.10
C VAL A 795 11.97 -8.71 19.56
N GLY A 796 12.16 -9.99 19.88
CA GLY A 796 12.64 -10.43 21.19
C GLY A 796 11.56 -10.83 22.21
N GLY A 797 10.28 -10.82 21.83
CA GLY A 797 9.19 -11.34 22.65
C GLY A 797 9.34 -12.85 22.91
N GLY A 798 9.73 -13.22 24.13
CA GLY A 798 9.89 -14.62 24.53
C GLY A 798 8.53 -15.27 24.77
N GLY A 799 8.18 -16.27 23.95
CA GLY A 799 6.86 -16.92 24.01
C GLY A 799 6.60 -17.66 25.32
N LYS A 800 5.76 -17.07 26.20
CA LYS A 800 4.98 -17.75 27.25
C LYS A 800 3.81 -16.88 27.70
N SER A 801 2.71 -17.52 28.06
CA SER A 801 1.41 -16.87 28.27
C SER A 801 1.23 -16.23 29.65
N GLY A 802 0.91 -14.94 29.66
CA GLY A 802 -0.10 -14.34 30.54
C GLY A 802 0.34 -13.78 31.91
N ARG A 803 -0.10 -12.53 32.17
CA ARG A 803 -1.01 -12.24 33.29
C ARG A 803 -1.82 -10.95 33.05
N SER A 804 -3.14 -11.10 32.91
CA SER A 804 -4.24 -10.12 32.96
C SER A 804 -3.92 -8.63 33.20
N GLY A 805 -4.29 -7.78 32.24
CA GLY A 805 -4.48 -6.32 32.38
C GLY A 805 -4.85 -5.70 31.03
N GLU A 806 -6.15 -5.44 30.82
CA GLU A 806 -6.80 -4.92 29.59
C GLU A 806 -6.50 -5.64 28.26
N SER A 807 -7.54 -6.19 27.63
CA SER A 807 -7.41 -7.15 26.53
C SER A 807 -7.58 -6.52 25.15
N ILE A 808 -6.47 -6.16 24.51
CA ILE A 808 -6.40 -6.08 23.04
C ILE A 808 -6.41 -7.52 22.50
N SER A 809 -7.26 -7.81 21.52
CA SER A 809 -7.59 -9.16 21.05
C SER A 809 -6.48 -9.78 20.18
N ALA A 810 -5.56 -10.50 20.80
CA ALA A 810 -4.47 -11.23 20.14
C ALA A 810 -4.91 -12.53 19.43
N GLU A 811 -5.92 -12.46 18.57
CA GLU A 811 -6.43 -13.58 17.74
C GLU A 811 -6.41 -13.28 16.22
N SER A 812 -5.39 -12.54 15.75
CA SER A 812 -5.12 -12.31 14.31
C SER A 812 -3.71 -12.69 13.86
N ALA A 813 -2.84 -13.14 14.77
CA ALA A 813 -1.46 -13.53 14.48
C ALA A 813 -1.36 -14.90 13.78
N GLY A 814 -1.72 -14.93 12.49
CA GLY A 814 -1.52 -16.08 11.61
C GLY A 814 -0.05 -16.48 11.51
N GLN A 815 0.22 -17.77 11.27
CA GLN A 815 1.58 -18.27 11.06
C GLN A 815 2.07 -17.97 9.63
N GLU A 816 2.49 -16.73 9.39
CA GLU A 816 3.29 -16.43 8.20
C GLU A 816 4.67 -17.11 8.31
N GLU A 817 4.98 -17.98 7.35
CA GLU A 817 6.33 -18.52 7.18
C GLU A 817 7.31 -17.41 6.77
N ASN A 818 8.61 -17.61 7.06
CA ASN A 818 9.64 -16.61 6.80
C ASN A 818 9.86 -16.36 5.29
N ASN A 819 9.08 -15.45 4.71
CA ASN A 819 9.18 -15.05 3.30
C ASN A 819 9.98 -13.75 3.09
N ASP A 820 10.74 -13.31 4.10
CA ASP A 820 11.64 -12.15 4.07
C ASP A 820 12.88 -12.35 3.16
N GLY A 821 12.99 -13.49 2.46
CA GLY A 821 14.09 -13.84 1.56
C GLY A 821 15.42 -14.21 2.25
N TRP A 822 15.53 -14.02 3.56
CA TRP A 822 16.74 -14.26 4.35
C TRP A 822 16.40 -14.94 5.68
N LYS A 823 17.04 -16.08 5.99
CA LYS A 823 17.01 -16.63 7.35
C LYS A 823 18.13 -16.01 8.19
N GLU A 824 17.86 -15.70 9.45
CA GLU A 824 18.86 -15.17 10.40
C GLU A 824 20.06 -16.13 10.63
N SER A 825 19.91 -17.41 10.24
CA SER A 825 20.95 -18.44 10.17
C SER A 825 21.85 -18.36 8.93
N GLU A 826 21.37 -17.81 7.81
CA GLU A 826 22.13 -17.74 6.54
C GLU A 826 23.15 -16.58 6.57
N LEU A 827 22.98 -15.62 7.48
CA LEU A 827 23.97 -14.58 7.83
C LEU A 827 25.11 -15.09 8.76
N GLN A 828 25.14 -16.39 9.09
CA GLN A 828 26.15 -16.98 10.00
C GLN A 828 27.17 -17.90 9.28
N GLY A 829 27.28 -17.77 7.94
CA GLY A 829 28.32 -18.39 7.10
C GLY A 829 29.69 -17.72 7.18
#